data_AF-A0A9W3ABT8-F1
#
_entry.id   AF-A0A9W3ABT8-F1
#
_cell.length_a   1.000
_cell.length_b   1.000
_cell.length_c   1.000
_cell.angle_alpha   90.00
_cell.angle_beta   90.00
_cell.angle_gamma   90.00
#
_symmetry.space_group_name_H-M   'P 1'
#
loop_
_entity.id
_entity.type
_entity.pdbx_description
1 polymer ?
#
loop_
_entity_poly.entity_id
_entity_poly.type
_entity_poly.pdbx_seq_one_letter_code
_entity_poly.pdbx_strand_id
1 'polypeptide(L)'
;MLIFSILCLLFFMGNTFVLTQGCESGWFGDKCQYQCHCESTCDTSGDCTDNKCSPGWFGYKCQYRDLVHLSTRRINKNTVNNKNKTCIELEHQDNITLQWDNLYVFTWLRIDFYNEIPELITDLQILLRQDTRKSSSYVPCENKLFYIVKPQTIDVKCDFNGTFKELVLKGRTIQSICTLNINGGRNVALKQNTTQSGIYIYATYTAEYSNSSNAVDGKALYNFSQRSCAHPDSREKKQFWTVLFSPHVVTGYVLYDRQDNFANFKGFQLTASSGSNIQFKYRDVTRNGESKIYRIADSQKSIVTNVTIDRDDVLNVCEVEVYGECPPGTWGLNCSQCTAQCPHNCQVDDGSCEIKCPGFINPPFCNHTCESGWFGDGCKYQCHCKEKCDTSGYCTNNKCSGGWFGYKCQYRDLMYLVNLEANKVIFDNKDDTCITSKPDSIIIRWNESYVFTFLRIVVKNESYITDLKIQFQKIEKQSTQFLACQNQRLYLVDSKTMDVWCDLNDTFHQLTLTGKAILSLCTINVNGGRNIALKQNTTQSSTYTSKNYNNDDARSDNAVDGKSSKMFLQFKEKSCAHTAAKDKNSFWSVQFLPHLITGYVIYDRIDPNTFNLNGFTLSTFPKTDESFSFEDTVFDKRKIYRLVDPRKNLVSNVTITRKNTLNICEVEIYGECPTGTWGLACTNCSQQCPNECHIEDGRCVNLCLGFTNPPFCDEPCQKTEYGINCTKQCSSSCKNMECNPQTGECLECSGNGTYSGTCDKRKFF
;
A
#
# COMPACT_ATOMS: atom_id res chain seq x y z
N MET A 1 -4.72 87.83 22.34
CA MET A 1 -3.75 86.86 22.88
C MET A 1 -4.51 85.57 23.19
N LEU A 2 -4.86 84.63 22.31
CA LEU A 2 -4.37 84.09 21.04
C LEU A 2 -2.97 83.46 21.08
N ILE A 3 -3.01 82.12 20.94
CA ILE A 3 -1.98 81.14 20.61
C ILE A 3 -1.18 80.59 21.81
N PHE A 4 -1.71 79.55 22.46
CA PHE A 4 -0.93 78.40 22.98
C PHE A 4 -1.86 77.23 23.32
N SER A 5 -2.62 76.77 22.32
CA SER A 5 -3.39 75.52 22.36
C SER A 5 -3.46 74.97 20.94
N ILE A 6 -2.50 74.15 20.54
CA ILE A 6 -2.49 73.15 19.43
C ILE A 6 -1.02 72.77 19.25
N LEU A 7 -0.54 71.74 19.97
CA LEU A 7 0.53 70.83 19.51
C LEU A 7 0.71 69.63 20.47
N CYS A 8 -0.39 69.06 20.97
CA CYS A 8 -0.35 67.91 21.90
C CYS A 8 -1.22 66.74 21.41
N LEU A 9 -1.25 66.48 20.08
CA LEU A 9 -2.07 65.43 19.47
C LEU A 9 -1.43 64.76 18.24
N LEU A 10 -0.10 64.69 18.15
CA LEU A 10 0.63 63.95 17.10
C LEU A 10 1.86 63.20 17.65
N PHE A 11 1.75 62.57 18.82
CA PHE A 11 2.81 61.72 19.38
C PHE A 11 2.25 60.45 20.04
N PHE A 12 1.36 59.74 19.35
CA PHE A 12 1.04 58.34 19.66
C PHE A 12 0.63 57.63 18.36
N MET A 13 1.62 57.29 17.53
CA MET A 13 1.61 56.17 16.57
C MET A 13 2.99 56.07 15.91
N GLY A 14 4.02 55.90 16.74
CA GLY A 14 5.32 55.41 16.30
C GLY A 14 5.34 53.90 16.37
N ASN A 15 4.48 53.22 15.59
CA ASN A 15 4.76 51.83 15.26
C ASN A 15 6.05 51.88 14.43
N THR A 16 7.17 51.49 15.03
CA THR A 16 8.33 51.03 14.28
C THR A 16 7.83 49.87 13.43
N PHE A 17 7.47 50.15 12.18
CA PHE A 17 7.46 49.15 11.14
C PHE A 17 8.90 48.63 11.07
N VAL A 18 9.17 47.55 11.81
CA VAL A 18 10.24 46.65 11.44
C VAL A 18 9.81 46.12 10.08
N LEU A 19 10.38 46.68 9.02
CA LEU A 19 10.34 46.04 7.72
C LEU A 19 10.98 44.67 7.95
N THR A 20 10.16 43.62 7.99
CA THR A 20 10.66 42.26 7.87
C THR A 20 11.23 42.17 6.46
N GLN A 21 12.52 42.44 6.34
CA GLN A 21 13.25 42.24 5.12
C GLN A 21 13.15 40.74 4.83
N GLY A 22 12.32 40.37 3.84
CA GLY A 22 12.17 38.99 3.41
C GLY A 22 13.51 38.41 2.97
N CYS A 23 13.61 37.09 2.94
CA CYS A 23 14.81 36.40 2.47
C CYS A 23 15.17 36.81 1.04
N GLU A 24 16.46 36.75 0.73
CA GLU A 24 16.94 36.87 -0.65
C GLU A 24 16.26 35.83 -1.54
N SER A 25 16.10 36.17 -2.83
CA SER A 25 15.47 35.27 -3.80
C SER A 25 16.14 33.88 -3.78
N GLY A 26 15.32 32.83 -3.71
CA GLY A 26 15.80 31.45 -3.62
C GLY A 26 16.08 30.95 -2.20
N TRP A 27 15.73 31.70 -1.16
CA TRP A 27 15.88 31.30 0.25
C TRP A 27 14.59 31.52 1.05
N PHE A 28 14.38 30.71 2.08
CA PHE A 28 13.22 30.81 2.97
C PHE A 28 13.53 30.34 4.40
N GLY A 29 12.55 30.52 5.29
CA GLY A 29 12.65 30.23 6.73
C GLY A 29 13.05 31.44 7.58
N ASP A 30 12.87 31.31 8.90
CA ASP A 30 13.00 32.44 9.85
C ASP A 30 14.41 33.08 9.89
N LYS A 31 15.44 32.33 9.48
CA LYS A 31 16.83 32.79 9.35
C LYS A 31 17.33 32.73 7.90
N CYS A 32 16.42 32.58 6.93
CA CYS A 32 16.73 32.37 5.52
C CYS A 32 17.69 31.21 5.27
N GLN A 33 17.61 30.17 6.12
CA GLN A 33 18.55 29.06 6.17
C GLN A 33 18.22 27.90 5.21
N TYR A 34 17.05 27.92 4.58
CA TYR A 34 16.64 26.88 3.64
C TYR A 34 16.73 27.39 2.21
N GLN A 35 17.38 26.62 1.35
CA GLN A 35 17.49 26.95 -0.07
C GLN A 35 16.28 26.40 -0.83
N CYS A 36 15.75 27.19 -1.75
CA CYS A 36 14.66 26.80 -2.63
C CYS A 36 15.13 25.78 -3.67
N HIS A 37 14.55 24.59 -3.67
CA HIS A 37 14.85 23.53 -4.64
C HIS A 37 13.62 23.15 -5.47
N CYS A 38 12.77 24.12 -5.81
CA CYS A 38 11.65 23.93 -6.73
C CYS A 38 12.11 23.98 -8.19
N GLU A 39 11.37 23.38 -9.13
CA GLU A 39 11.66 23.51 -10.57
C GLU A 39 11.40 24.97 -11.04
N SER A 40 10.42 25.63 -10.43
CA SER A 40 10.12 27.06 -10.59
C SER A 40 10.54 27.88 -9.36
N THR A 41 9.61 28.53 -8.66
CA THR A 41 9.86 29.31 -7.45
C THR A 41 9.09 28.75 -6.26
N CYS A 42 9.63 28.93 -5.06
CA CYS A 42 8.93 28.67 -3.80
C CYS A 42 8.38 29.96 -3.19
N ASP A 43 7.33 29.81 -2.38
CA ASP A 43 6.83 30.87 -1.52
C ASP A 43 7.71 31.10 -0.27
N THR A 44 7.31 32.02 0.61
CA THR A 44 8.05 32.35 1.84
C THR A 44 8.09 31.20 2.85
N SER A 45 7.21 30.22 2.73
CA SER A 45 7.21 29.01 3.55
C SER A 45 8.07 27.91 2.94
N GLY A 46 8.49 28.03 1.68
CA GLY A 46 9.24 27.03 0.93
C GLY A 46 8.39 26.09 0.08
N ASP A 47 7.08 26.35 -0.07
CA ASP A 47 6.22 25.53 -0.92
C ASP A 47 6.38 25.89 -2.40
N CYS A 48 6.54 24.87 -3.25
CA CYS A 48 6.74 25.04 -4.69
C CYS A 48 5.43 25.44 -5.37
N THR A 49 5.46 26.53 -6.14
CA THR A 49 4.28 27.05 -6.85
C THR A 49 3.71 26.08 -7.91
N ASP A 50 4.54 25.16 -8.42
CA ASP A 50 4.18 24.09 -9.35
C ASP A 50 4.09 22.70 -8.70
N ASN A 51 4.27 22.60 -7.38
CA ASN A 51 4.39 21.36 -6.62
C ASN A 51 5.49 20.40 -7.12
N LYS A 52 6.55 20.91 -7.74
CA LYS A 52 7.66 20.11 -8.26
C LYS A 52 9.01 20.51 -7.71
N CYS A 53 9.75 19.51 -7.25
CA CYS A 53 11.14 19.67 -6.88
C CYS A 53 12.04 19.65 -8.12
N SER A 54 13.10 20.46 -8.06
CA SER A 54 14.21 20.41 -9.01
C SER A 54 14.88 19.02 -8.99
N PRO A 55 15.45 18.56 -10.12
CA PRO A 55 16.14 17.27 -10.19
C PRO A 55 17.18 17.10 -9.08
N GLY A 56 17.13 15.95 -8.39
CA GLY A 56 18.03 15.64 -7.27
C GLY A 56 17.48 16.01 -5.89
N TRP A 57 16.26 16.55 -5.81
CA TRP A 57 15.61 16.95 -4.56
C TRP A 57 14.20 16.38 -4.47
N PHE A 58 13.74 16.07 -3.25
CA PHE A 58 12.40 15.55 -2.98
C PHE A 58 11.95 15.81 -1.52
N GLY A 59 10.76 15.32 -1.17
CA GLY A 59 10.22 15.33 0.18
C GLY A 59 9.75 16.70 0.66
N TYR A 60 9.54 16.86 1.97
CA TYR A 60 9.00 18.10 2.56
C TYR A 60 9.76 19.35 2.08
N LYS A 61 9.04 20.24 1.38
CA LYS A 61 9.55 21.51 0.82
C LYS A 61 10.83 21.34 -0.03
N CYS A 62 10.97 20.19 -0.68
CA CYS A 62 12.10 19.83 -1.54
C CYS A 62 13.48 19.91 -0.86
N GLN A 63 13.56 19.67 0.45
CA GLN A 63 14.82 19.83 1.19
C GLN A 63 15.65 18.53 1.28
N TYR A 64 15.11 17.38 0.88
CA TYR A 64 15.84 16.12 0.95
C TYR A 64 16.58 15.86 -0.35
N ARG A 65 17.87 15.50 -0.22
CA ARG A 65 18.68 15.10 -1.35
C ARG A 65 18.29 13.70 -1.81
N ASP A 66 17.97 13.54 -3.08
CA ASP A 66 17.60 12.25 -3.66
C ASP A 66 18.84 11.45 -4.07
N LEU A 67 19.14 10.37 -3.34
CA LEU A 67 20.25 9.49 -3.70
C LEU A 67 20.02 8.76 -5.03
N VAL A 68 18.78 8.53 -5.47
CA VAL A 68 18.51 7.90 -6.77
C VAL A 68 19.09 8.75 -7.90
N HIS A 69 19.05 10.08 -7.78
CA HIS A 69 19.65 10.99 -8.73
C HIS A 69 21.18 10.83 -8.85
N LEU A 70 21.85 10.41 -7.78
CA LEU A 70 23.31 10.23 -7.71
C LEU A 70 23.79 8.83 -8.11
N SER A 71 22.89 7.91 -8.44
CA SER A 71 23.26 6.54 -8.80
C SER A 71 24.08 6.50 -10.10
N THR A 72 25.19 5.75 -10.09
CA THR A 72 26.14 5.65 -11.22
C THR A 72 25.78 4.54 -12.19
N ARG A 73 25.01 3.55 -11.75
CA ARG A 73 24.34 2.57 -12.62
C ARG A 73 22.89 2.38 -12.19
N ARG A 74 22.00 2.50 -13.18
CA ARG A 74 20.59 2.13 -13.10
C ARG A 74 20.38 1.00 -14.10
N ILE A 75 20.21 -0.21 -13.58
CA ILE A 75 19.85 -1.35 -14.42
C ILE A 75 18.34 -1.22 -14.63
N ASN A 76 17.90 -1.05 -15.89
CA ASN A 76 16.54 -0.72 -16.39
C ASN A 76 16.28 0.80 -16.56
N LYS A 77 16.61 1.30 -17.76
CA LYS A 77 16.90 2.72 -18.05
C LYS A 77 15.71 3.57 -18.51
N ASN A 78 14.50 3.04 -18.69
CA ASN A 78 13.44 3.78 -19.38
C ASN A 78 12.42 4.51 -18.49
N THR A 79 12.38 4.28 -17.19
CA THR A 79 11.16 4.66 -16.41
C THR A 79 11.38 5.34 -15.07
N VAL A 80 12.61 5.70 -14.72
CA VAL A 80 12.83 6.57 -13.55
C VAL A 80 13.06 7.99 -14.04
N ASN A 81 11.96 8.74 -14.10
CA ASN A 81 11.86 10.19 -14.31
C ASN A 81 11.74 10.65 -15.78
N ASN A 82 10.62 10.33 -16.45
CA ASN A 82 10.27 10.94 -17.74
C ASN A 82 9.05 11.87 -17.60
N LYS A 83 9.12 13.03 -18.24
CA LYS A 83 8.26 14.22 -18.04
C LYS A 83 6.78 14.05 -18.45
N ASN A 84 6.29 12.83 -18.67
CA ASN A 84 4.89 12.48 -18.92
C ASN A 84 4.59 11.15 -18.19
N LYS A 85 3.54 11.12 -17.35
CA LYS A 85 3.07 9.97 -16.54
C LYS A 85 3.34 8.59 -17.19
N THR A 86 4.49 7.99 -16.91
CA THR A 86 4.75 6.58 -17.18
C THR A 86 5.53 6.06 -15.99
N CYS A 87 4.94 5.08 -15.31
CA CYS A 87 5.52 4.50 -14.12
C CYS A 87 6.59 3.47 -14.48
N ILE A 88 7.21 2.83 -13.49
CA ILE A 88 8.25 1.84 -13.74
C ILE A 88 7.64 0.61 -14.42
N GLU A 89 7.68 0.59 -15.76
CA GLU A 89 7.41 -0.60 -16.55
C GLU A 89 8.56 -1.59 -16.33
N LEU A 90 8.28 -2.64 -15.54
CA LEU A 90 9.15 -3.78 -15.30
C LEU A 90 8.51 -5.01 -15.95
N GLU A 91 9.30 -5.90 -16.55
CA GLU A 91 8.80 -7.22 -16.94
C GLU A 91 8.44 -8.02 -15.67
N HIS A 92 7.50 -8.98 -15.77
CA HIS A 92 7.07 -9.86 -14.67
C HIS A 92 8.21 -10.78 -14.19
N GLN A 93 9.23 -10.24 -13.49
CA GLN A 93 10.28 -10.89 -12.67
C GLN A 93 11.49 -9.99 -12.35
N ASP A 94 11.51 -8.73 -12.79
CA ASP A 94 12.66 -7.85 -12.60
C ASP A 94 12.78 -7.25 -11.21
N ASN A 95 14.00 -7.05 -10.71
CA ASN A 95 14.27 -6.32 -9.46
C ASN A 95 14.76 -4.89 -9.78
N ILE A 96 14.40 -3.90 -8.97
CA ILE A 96 14.98 -2.55 -9.11
C ILE A 96 16.34 -2.53 -8.43
N THR A 97 17.41 -2.31 -9.20
CA THR A 97 18.80 -2.30 -8.67
C THR A 97 19.47 -0.95 -8.92
N LEU A 98 19.93 -0.32 -7.85
CA LEU A 98 20.64 0.96 -7.86
C LEU A 98 22.05 0.79 -7.29
N GLN A 99 23.04 1.40 -7.93
CA GLN A 99 24.44 1.39 -7.49
C GLN A 99 25.05 2.79 -7.43
N TRP A 100 25.99 2.98 -6.50
CA TRP A 100 26.71 4.23 -6.29
C TRP A 100 28.22 4.03 -6.14
N ASP A 101 28.98 5.06 -6.49
CA ASP A 101 30.44 5.06 -6.34
C ASP A 101 30.88 5.34 -4.89
N ASN A 102 30.09 6.14 -4.17
CA ASN A 102 30.33 6.53 -2.78
C ASN A 102 29.54 5.66 -1.79
N LEU A 103 29.98 5.65 -0.53
CA LEU A 103 29.25 5.02 0.57
C LEU A 103 28.17 5.96 1.09
N TYR A 104 26.96 5.44 1.27
CA TYR A 104 25.83 6.15 1.86
C TYR A 104 25.26 5.39 3.05
N VAL A 105 24.50 6.08 3.89
CA VAL A 105 23.79 5.52 5.05
C VAL A 105 22.30 5.57 4.77
N PHE A 106 21.60 4.45 4.96
CA PHE A 106 20.17 4.35 4.71
C PHE A 106 19.36 4.79 5.93
N THR A 107 18.36 5.64 5.73
CA THR A 107 17.38 5.99 6.78
C THR A 107 15.95 5.64 6.35
N TRP A 108 15.49 6.14 5.21
CA TRP A 108 14.18 5.81 4.64
C TRP A 108 14.18 6.07 3.12
N LEU A 109 13.13 5.61 2.46
CA LEU A 109 12.84 5.89 1.05
C LEU A 109 11.38 6.27 0.88
N ARG A 110 11.08 7.04 -0.18
CA ARG A 110 9.72 7.39 -0.61
C ARG A 110 9.40 6.67 -1.91
N ILE A 111 8.19 6.15 -1.98
CA ILE A 111 7.66 5.48 -3.18
C ILE A 111 6.33 6.14 -3.52
N ASP A 112 6.21 6.68 -4.73
CA ASP A 112 4.90 6.95 -5.33
C ASP A 112 4.49 5.77 -6.21
N PHE A 113 3.25 5.33 -6.08
CA PHE A 113 2.65 4.25 -6.87
C PHE A 113 1.77 4.79 -8.00
N TYR A 114 1.51 3.94 -9.00
CA TYR A 114 0.64 4.27 -10.14
C TYR A 114 -0.81 4.48 -9.67
N ASN A 115 -1.21 3.67 -8.70
CA ASN A 115 -2.50 3.69 -8.05
C ASN A 115 -2.32 4.01 -6.56
N GLU A 116 -3.29 3.67 -5.73
CA GLU A 116 -3.11 3.70 -4.29
C GLU A 116 -2.03 2.71 -3.83
N ILE A 117 -1.46 2.96 -2.65
CA ILE A 117 -0.45 2.11 -2.02
C ILE A 117 -0.96 0.65 -2.00
N PRO A 118 -0.29 -0.30 -2.69
CA PRO A 118 -0.78 -1.66 -2.77
C PRO A 118 -0.88 -2.31 -1.39
N GLU A 119 -1.91 -3.13 -1.17
CA GLU A 119 -2.00 -3.96 0.04
C GLU A 119 -0.81 -4.91 0.19
N LEU A 120 -0.13 -5.22 -0.92
CA LEU A 120 1.08 -6.05 -0.97
C LEU A 120 2.35 -5.33 -0.54
N ILE A 121 2.29 -4.06 -0.11
CA ILE A 121 3.48 -3.27 0.24
C ILE A 121 4.43 -3.98 1.23
N THR A 122 3.90 -4.90 2.05
CA THR A 122 4.67 -5.76 2.96
C THR A 122 5.61 -6.73 2.27
N ASP A 123 5.30 -7.16 1.04
CA ASP A 123 6.15 -8.03 0.23
C ASP A 123 7.39 -7.30 -0.30
N LEU A 124 7.44 -5.97 -0.20
CA LEU A 124 8.59 -5.18 -0.63
C LEU A 124 9.82 -5.56 0.20
N GLN A 125 10.79 -6.22 -0.41
CA GLN A 125 12.11 -6.46 0.17
C GLN A 125 13.04 -5.32 -0.22
N ILE A 126 13.72 -4.74 0.77
CA ILE A 126 14.78 -3.76 0.58
C ILE A 126 16.08 -4.45 1.00
N LEU A 127 16.96 -4.69 0.05
CA LEU A 127 18.20 -5.42 0.25
C LEU A 127 19.38 -4.48 -0.03
N LEU A 128 20.29 -4.33 0.94
CA LEU A 128 21.42 -3.41 0.84
C LEU A 128 22.76 -4.16 0.90
N ARG A 129 23.77 -3.64 0.21
CA ARG A 129 25.12 -4.20 0.20
C ARG A 129 26.20 -3.13 0.09
N GLN A 130 27.31 -3.34 0.78
CA GLN A 130 28.43 -2.40 0.81
C GLN A 130 29.48 -2.63 -0.30
N ASP A 131 29.81 -3.89 -0.63
CA ASP A 131 30.83 -4.23 -1.64
C ASP A 131 30.18 -4.95 -2.84
N THR A 132 30.27 -4.33 -4.02
CA THR A 132 29.73 -4.88 -5.27
C THR A 132 30.66 -5.91 -5.92
N ARG A 133 31.93 -6.00 -5.49
CA ARG A 133 32.97 -6.86 -6.09
C ARG A 133 33.24 -8.16 -5.34
N LYS A 134 32.63 -8.35 -4.17
CA LYS A 134 32.72 -9.59 -3.36
C LYS A 134 31.38 -10.31 -3.28
N SER A 135 31.43 -11.61 -3.00
CA SER A 135 30.26 -12.43 -2.60
C SER A 135 29.74 -12.07 -1.19
N SER A 136 29.81 -10.79 -0.78
CA SER A 136 29.17 -10.36 0.47
C SER A 136 27.65 -10.47 0.29
N SER A 137 26.99 -11.14 1.24
CA SER A 137 25.54 -11.32 1.24
C SER A 137 24.82 -9.98 1.33
N TYR A 138 23.67 -9.88 0.66
CA TYR A 138 22.74 -8.79 0.89
C TYR A 138 22.28 -8.79 2.35
N VAL A 139 22.21 -7.61 2.94
CA VAL A 139 21.63 -7.40 4.27
C VAL A 139 20.22 -6.86 4.06
N PRO A 140 19.17 -7.57 4.52
CA PRO A 140 17.80 -7.06 4.45
C PRO A 140 17.61 -5.87 5.39
N CYS A 141 16.74 -4.95 4.98
CA CYS A 141 16.24 -3.90 5.85
C CYS A 141 15.09 -4.46 6.69
N GLU A 142 15.30 -4.54 8.01
CA GLU A 142 14.40 -5.20 8.96
C GLU A 142 13.45 -4.18 9.64
N ASN A 143 12.39 -4.65 10.31
CA ASN A 143 11.45 -3.81 11.06
C ASN A 143 10.86 -2.63 10.25
N LYS A 144 10.36 -2.93 9.05
CA LYS A 144 9.81 -1.91 8.15
C LYS A 144 8.59 -1.23 8.75
N LEU A 145 8.62 0.09 8.77
CA LEU A 145 7.51 0.98 9.09
C LEU A 145 7.06 1.68 7.81
N PHE A 146 5.76 1.66 7.59
CA PHE A 146 5.11 2.14 6.38
C PHE A 146 4.23 3.35 6.72
N TYR A 147 4.73 4.55 6.42
CA TYR A 147 4.02 5.81 6.68
C TYR A 147 3.30 6.28 5.44
N ILE A 148 1.99 6.43 5.54
CA ILE A 148 1.18 6.96 4.43
C ILE A 148 1.38 8.47 4.39
N VAL A 149 1.94 8.99 3.29
CA VAL A 149 2.09 10.44 3.08
C VAL A 149 0.86 11.00 2.37
N LYS A 150 0.34 10.25 1.40
CA LYS A 150 -0.92 10.47 0.69
C LYS A 150 -1.38 9.12 0.09
N PRO A 151 -2.60 8.98 -0.45
CA PRO A 151 -3.13 7.67 -0.86
C PRO A 151 -2.25 6.82 -1.79
N GLN A 152 -1.39 7.46 -2.58
CA GLN A 152 -0.47 6.81 -3.54
C GLN A 152 1.00 6.86 -3.13
N THR A 153 1.34 7.47 -1.98
CA THR A 153 2.73 7.72 -1.59
C THR A 153 3.00 7.22 -0.20
N ILE A 154 4.06 6.42 -0.09
CA ILE A 154 4.48 5.85 1.18
C ILE A 154 5.94 6.16 1.46
N ASP A 155 6.24 6.47 2.71
CA ASP A 155 7.61 6.41 3.22
C ASP A 155 7.83 5.05 3.88
N VAL A 156 8.91 4.38 3.47
CA VAL A 156 9.37 3.13 4.06
C VAL A 156 10.61 3.41 4.86
N LYS A 157 10.49 3.30 6.18
CA LYS A 157 11.61 3.38 7.13
C LYS A 157 11.91 1.98 7.64
N CYS A 158 13.17 1.64 7.83
CA CYS A 158 13.55 0.33 8.37
C CYS A 158 14.94 0.37 8.99
N ASP A 159 15.24 -0.65 9.78
CA ASP A 159 16.50 -0.76 10.50
C ASP A 159 17.60 -1.27 9.56
N PHE A 160 18.61 -0.43 9.37
CA PHE A 160 19.84 -0.76 8.68
C PHE A 160 21.02 -0.07 9.36
N ASN A 161 22.01 -0.86 9.77
CA ASN A 161 23.23 -0.39 10.41
C ASN A 161 24.41 -0.57 9.46
N GLY A 162 25.13 0.52 9.19
CA GLY A 162 26.27 0.52 8.30
C GLY A 162 26.09 1.41 7.08
N THR A 163 26.88 1.13 6.05
CA THR A 163 26.87 1.87 4.78
C THR A 163 26.60 0.94 3.61
N PHE A 164 26.08 1.49 2.52
CA PHE A 164 25.79 0.74 1.30
C PHE A 164 26.33 1.45 0.05
N LYS A 165 26.58 0.65 -0.99
CA LYS A 165 26.86 1.09 -2.37
C LYS A 165 25.88 0.52 -3.38
N GLU A 166 25.02 -0.42 -2.96
CA GLU A 166 24.01 -1.04 -3.79
C GLU A 166 22.73 -1.27 -2.97
N LEU A 167 21.59 -0.99 -3.60
CA LEU A 167 20.26 -1.24 -3.06
C LEU A 167 19.43 -1.99 -4.11
N VAL A 168 18.76 -3.05 -3.68
CA VAL A 168 17.87 -3.86 -4.52
C VAL A 168 16.49 -3.90 -3.90
N LEU A 169 15.46 -3.52 -4.67
CA LEU A 169 14.06 -3.73 -4.32
C LEU A 169 13.53 -4.99 -5.02
N LYS A 170 12.90 -5.87 -4.25
CA LYS A 170 12.21 -7.07 -4.75
C LYS A 170 10.79 -7.13 -4.20
N GLY A 171 9.94 -7.93 -4.85
CA GLY A 171 8.56 -8.18 -4.41
C GLY A 171 7.54 -7.81 -5.46
N ARG A 172 6.28 -8.19 -5.26
CA ARG A 172 5.21 -7.97 -6.25
C ARG A 172 4.85 -6.51 -6.45
N THR A 173 5.11 -5.67 -5.46
CA THR A 173 4.77 -4.24 -5.44
C THR A 173 5.60 -3.40 -6.38
N ILE A 174 6.78 -3.87 -6.78
CA ILE A 174 7.73 -3.09 -7.59
C ILE A 174 7.16 -2.73 -8.97
N GLN A 175 6.24 -3.55 -9.50
CA GLN A 175 5.56 -3.32 -10.78
C GLN A 175 4.59 -2.12 -10.74
N SER A 176 4.20 -1.69 -9.54
CA SER A 176 3.29 -0.55 -9.36
C SER A 176 4.02 0.74 -9.01
N ILE A 177 5.35 0.72 -8.85
CA ILE A 177 6.13 1.90 -8.48
C ILE A 177 6.22 2.86 -9.67
N CYS A 178 5.95 4.14 -9.43
CA CYS A 178 6.15 5.22 -10.41
C CYS A 178 7.42 5.99 -10.15
N THR A 179 7.59 6.41 -8.90
CA THR A 179 8.76 7.17 -8.47
C THR A 179 9.37 6.46 -7.27
N LEU A 180 10.68 6.52 -7.22
CA LEU A 180 11.46 6.06 -6.09
C LEU A 180 12.42 7.17 -5.76
N ASN A 181 12.39 7.64 -4.51
CA ASN A 181 13.38 8.54 -3.97
C ASN A 181 14.00 7.89 -2.73
N ILE A 182 15.32 7.97 -2.62
CA ILE A 182 16.03 7.44 -1.47
C ILE A 182 16.63 8.61 -0.72
N ASN A 183 16.33 8.69 0.56
CA ASN A 183 16.75 9.82 1.35
C ASN A 183 18.27 9.87 1.54
N GLY A 184 18.86 11.01 1.16
CA GLY A 184 20.25 11.37 1.41
C GLY A 184 20.43 12.38 2.55
N GLY A 185 19.35 12.76 3.23
CA GLY A 185 19.32 13.81 4.24
C GLY A 185 19.17 15.21 3.65
N ARG A 186 19.00 16.20 4.54
CA ARG A 186 18.98 17.63 4.23
C ARG A 186 20.28 18.30 4.69
N ASN A 187 20.72 19.35 4.02
CA ASN A 187 21.90 20.10 4.46
C ASN A 187 21.56 20.97 5.67
N VAL A 188 21.95 20.53 6.87
CA VAL A 188 21.66 21.23 8.13
C VAL A 188 22.67 22.33 8.47
N ALA A 189 23.75 22.47 7.68
CA ALA A 189 24.79 23.46 7.93
C ALA A 189 24.50 24.83 7.30
N LEU A 190 23.61 24.90 6.31
CA LEU A 190 23.33 26.12 5.54
C LEU A 190 22.99 27.32 6.43
N LYS A 191 23.76 28.39 6.24
CA LYS A 191 23.65 29.69 6.94
C LYS A 191 23.54 29.57 8.46
N GLN A 192 24.09 28.49 9.02
CA GLN A 192 24.17 28.32 10.46
C GLN A 192 25.33 29.12 11.04
N ASN A 193 25.36 29.23 12.37
CA ASN A 193 26.40 29.97 13.05
C ASN A 193 27.73 29.23 12.94
N THR A 194 28.76 29.94 12.52
CA THR A 194 30.11 29.40 12.33
C THR A 194 31.13 30.17 13.15
N THR A 195 32.24 29.50 13.46
CA THR A 195 33.41 30.09 14.11
C THR A 195 34.67 29.50 13.50
N GLN A 196 35.77 30.23 13.54
CA GLN A 196 37.08 29.76 13.11
C GLN A 196 38.18 30.35 13.98
N SER A 197 39.37 29.76 13.94
CA SER A 197 40.46 30.06 14.85
C SER A 197 41.01 31.49 14.71
N GLY A 198 40.96 32.07 13.51
CA GLY A 198 41.22 33.48 13.21
C GLY A 198 40.77 33.83 11.78
N ILE A 199 40.80 35.10 11.36
CA ILE A 199 40.43 35.48 9.98
C ILE A 199 41.70 35.81 9.18
N TYR A 200 41.90 35.17 8.04
CA TYR A 200 42.97 35.54 7.11
C TYR A 200 42.67 36.90 6.45
N ILE A 201 43.58 37.87 6.64
CA ILE A 201 43.51 39.20 6.03
C ILE A 201 44.84 39.47 5.32
N TYR A 202 44.79 39.88 4.06
CA TYR A 202 45.96 40.25 3.26
C TYR A 202 45.72 41.58 2.55
N ALA A 203 46.78 42.24 2.07
CA ALA A 203 46.73 43.60 1.52
C ALA A 203 45.66 43.83 0.43
N THR A 204 45.27 42.78 -0.30
CA THR A 204 44.27 42.80 -1.38
C THR A 204 42.94 42.11 -1.03
N TYR A 205 42.83 41.47 0.14
CA TYR A 205 41.66 40.67 0.54
C TYR A 205 41.18 41.09 1.93
N THR A 206 39.97 41.67 1.97
CA THR A 206 39.31 42.07 3.22
C THR A 206 38.79 40.85 3.99
N ALA A 207 38.41 41.04 5.26
CA ALA A 207 37.86 39.97 6.12
C ALA A 207 36.64 39.25 5.52
N GLU A 208 35.90 39.91 4.61
CA GLU A 208 34.75 39.32 3.90
C GLU A 208 35.12 38.12 3.01
N TYR A 209 36.35 38.06 2.49
CA TYR A 209 36.79 36.96 1.60
C TYR A 209 37.03 35.65 2.37
N SER A 210 37.33 35.75 3.67
CA SER A 210 37.82 34.65 4.50
C SER A 210 36.87 34.27 5.63
N ASN A 211 35.67 34.85 5.67
CA ASN A 211 34.72 34.71 6.77
C ASN A 211 34.30 33.24 6.94
N SER A 212 34.15 32.78 8.19
CA SER A 212 33.74 31.41 8.49
C SER A 212 32.37 31.08 7.91
N SER A 213 31.46 32.06 7.77
CA SER A 213 30.12 31.87 7.20
C SER A 213 30.14 31.50 5.72
N ASN A 214 31.23 31.81 5.01
CA ASN A 214 31.35 31.54 3.58
C ASN A 214 31.37 30.04 3.26
N ALA A 215 31.74 29.18 4.20
CA ALA A 215 31.76 27.73 4.00
C ALA A 215 30.39 27.04 4.20
N VAL A 216 29.33 27.81 4.46
CA VAL A 216 27.96 27.29 4.59
C VAL A 216 26.96 28.21 3.90
N ASP A 217 27.42 28.96 2.89
CA ASP A 217 26.60 29.96 2.21
C ASP A 217 25.73 29.37 1.08
N GLY A 218 25.88 28.06 0.82
CA GLY A 218 25.17 27.34 -0.23
C GLY A 218 25.82 27.46 -1.60
N LYS A 219 27.06 27.96 -1.69
CA LYS A 219 27.78 28.16 -2.95
C LYS A 219 29.09 27.38 -2.91
N ALA A 220 29.12 26.23 -3.59
CA ALA A 220 30.35 25.45 -3.78
C ALA A 220 31.29 26.09 -4.82
N LEU A 221 31.71 27.34 -4.59
CA LEU A 221 32.57 28.12 -5.46
C LEU A 221 34.03 27.91 -5.09
N TYR A 222 34.81 27.39 -6.02
CA TYR A 222 36.14 26.86 -5.74
C TYR A 222 37.26 27.90 -5.74
N ASN A 223 36.97 29.12 -6.19
CA ASN A 223 37.95 30.20 -6.29
C ASN A 223 37.73 31.19 -5.14
N PHE A 224 38.76 31.36 -4.33
CA PHE A 224 38.75 32.25 -3.17
C PHE A 224 38.36 33.70 -3.51
N SER A 225 38.67 34.19 -4.71
CA SER A 225 38.28 35.54 -5.13
C SER A 225 36.76 35.74 -5.22
N GLN A 226 35.98 34.66 -5.20
CA GLN A 226 34.51 34.69 -5.28
C GLN A 226 33.84 34.88 -3.92
N ARG A 227 34.61 35.06 -2.84
CA ARG A 227 34.12 35.35 -1.47
C ARG A 227 33.18 34.26 -0.91
N SER A 228 33.53 33.02 -1.16
CA SER A 228 32.71 31.84 -0.84
C SER A 228 33.62 30.70 -0.36
N CYS A 229 34.66 31.06 0.40
CA CYS A 229 35.45 30.11 1.16
C CYS A 229 35.79 30.68 2.54
N ALA A 230 35.83 29.82 3.54
CA ALA A 230 36.38 30.11 4.86
C ALA A 230 37.91 29.90 4.84
N HIS A 231 38.65 30.88 5.35
CA HIS A 231 40.10 30.82 5.46
C HIS A 231 40.53 31.28 6.86
N PRO A 232 40.68 30.34 7.81
CA PRO A 232 41.33 30.57 9.09
C PRO A 232 42.69 31.25 8.95
N ASP A 233 43.12 31.99 9.98
CA ASP A 233 44.41 32.69 9.94
C ASP A 233 45.58 31.70 9.84
N SER A 234 46.27 31.76 8.69
CA SER A 234 47.44 30.92 8.38
C SER A 234 48.60 31.02 9.38
N ARG A 235 48.63 32.05 10.24
CA ARG A 235 49.68 32.25 11.26
C ARG A 235 49.47 31.40 12.50
N GLU A 236 48.29 30.81 12.66
CA GLU A 236 47.99 29.97 13.81
C GLU A 236 48.51 28.55 13.62
N LYS A 237 49.13 28.02 14.68
CA LYS A 237 49.72 26.67 14.69
C LYS A 237 48.71 25.54 14.57
N LYS A 238 47.46 25.80 14.95
CA LYS A 238 46.36 24.84 14.85
C LYS A 238 45.11 25.59 14.39
N GLN A 239 44.71 25.32 13.16
CA GLN A 239 43.57 25.98 12.54
C GLN A 239 42.32 25.11 12.69
N PHE A 240 41.20 25.77 12.96
CA PHE A 240 39.90 25.09 13.04
C PHE A 240 38.81 25.93 12.40
N TRP A 241 37.77 25.24 11.95
CA TRP A 241 36.49 25.80 11.56
C TRP A 241 35.38 24.96 12.17
N THR A 242 34.33 25.59 12.70
CA THR A 242 33.21 24.92 13.36
C THR A 242 31.89 25.53 12.95
N VAL A 243 30.88 24.68 12.73
CA VAL A 243 29.47 25.07 12.56
C VAL A 243 28.62 24.52 13.70
N LEU A 244 27.66 25.32 14.17
CA LEU A 244 26.70 24.95 15.21
C LEU A 244 25.26 24.99 14.68
N PHE A 245 24.50 23.94 14.95
CA PHE A 245 23.11 23.79 14.53
C PHE A 245 22.29 23.07 15.60
N SER A 246 20.96 23.02 15.45
CA SER A 246 20.09 22.26 16.37
C SER A 246 20.41 20.76 16.32
N PRO A 247 20.04 19.95 17.32
CA PRO A 247 20.35 18.52 17.32
C PRO A 247 19.78 17.81 16.08
N HIS A 248 20.64 17.10 15.34
CA HIS A 248 20.25 16.28 14.18
C HIS A 248 20.97 14.95 14.17
N VAL A 249 20.30 13.94 13.62
CA VAL A 249 20.90 12.65 13.24
C VAL A 249 21.67 12.87 11.94
N VAL A 250 22.99 12.91 12.01
CA VAL A 250 23.85 13.16 10.84
C VAL A 250 24.26 11.83 10.20
N THR A 251 24.17 11.79 8.87
CA THR A 251 24.44 10.59 8.05
C THR A 251 25.63 10.78 7.12
N GLY A 252 26.00 12.03 6.80
CA GLY A 252 27.16 12.28 5.98
C GLY A 252 27.61 13.73 5.92
N TYR A 253 28.82 13.91 5.39
CA TYR A 253 29.50 15.18 5.24
C TYR A 253 30.06 15.31 3.82
N VAL A 254 29.97 16.51 3.24
CA VAL A 254 30.61 16.83 1.97
C VAL A 254 31.44 18.09 2.15
N LEU A 255 32.74 18.00 1.89
CA LEU A 255 33.68 19.10 2.05
C LEU A 255 34.25 19.45 0.69
N TYR A 256 34.21 20.73 0.33
CA TYR A 256 34.74 21.25 -0.92
C TYR A 256 36.04 22.01 -0.65
N ASP A 257 37.11 21.53 -1.28
CA ASP A 257 38.43 22.17 -1.23
C ASP A 257 38.51 23.34 -2.23
N ARG A 258 39.39 24.29 -1.92
CA ARG A 258 39.79 25.39 -2.79
C ARG A 258 40.59 24.86 -3.98
N GLN A 259 40.31 25.34 -5.20
CA GLN A 259 40.91 24.79 -6.43
C GLN A 259 42.01 25.65 -7.06
N ASP A 260 42.18 26.91 -6.65
CA ASP A 260 43.15 27.85 -7.24
C ASP A 260 44.55 27.84 -6.57
N ASN A 261 44.81 26.95 -5.59
CA ASN A 261 46.08 26.88 -4.87
C ASN A 261 46.62 25.43 -4.71
N PHE A 262 47.93 25.29 -4.54
CA PHE A 262 48.67 24.02 -4.30
C PHE A 262 48.55 23.49 -2.85
N ALA A 263 47.87 24.22 -1.96
CA ALA A 263 47.68 23.83 -0.56
C ALA A 263 46.54 22.82 -0.43
N ASN A 264 46.85 21.53 -0.63
CA ASN A 264 45.89 20.43 -0.53
C ASN A 264 45.20 20.39 0.84
N PHE A 265 43.86 20.31 0.88
CA PHE A 265 43.01 20.02 2.05
C PHE A 265 43.14 18.56 2.51
N LYS A 266 44.37 18.14 2.83
CA LYS A 266 44.73 16.78 3.26
C LYS A 266 45.10 16.71 4.72
N GLY A 267 44.90 15.55 5.32
CA GLY A 267 45.27 15.28 6.71
C GLY A 267 44.44 16.04 7.74
N PHE A 268 43.28 16.56 7.35
CA PHE A 268 42.34 17.17 8.28
C PHE A 268 41.71 16.11 9.18
N GLN A 269 41.21 16.57 10.33
CA GLN A 269 40.36 15.81 11.21
C GLN A 269 38.99 16.46 11.25
N LEU A 270 37.94 15.65 11.10
CA LEU A 270 36.55 16.07 11.30
C LEU A 270 36.04 15.41 12.58
N THR A 271 35.47 16.21 13.47
CA THR A 271 34.81 15.74 14.68
C THR A 271 33.40 16.31 14.76
N ALA A 272 32.42 15.46 15.03
CA ALA A 272 31.05 15.90 15.28
C ALA A 272 30.66 15.55 16.72
N SER A 273 30.09 16.52 17.42
CA SER A 273 29.87 16.45 18.87
C SER A 273 28.45 16.83 19.27
N SER A 274 28.02 16.31 20.40
CA SER A 274 26.82 16.77 21.12
C SER A 274 27.26 17.31 22.47
N GLY A 275 27.19 18.64 22.63
CA GLY A 275 27.86 19.32 23.74
C GLY A 275 29.37 19.09 23.71
N SER A 276 29.94 18.60 24.81
CA SER A 276 31.37 18.25 24.93
C SER A 276 31.72 16.85 24.45
N ASN A 277 30.72 16.01 24.12
CA ASN A 277 30.93 14.61 23.80
C ASN A 277 31.09 14.41 22.29
N ILE A 278 32.28 13.97 21.87
CA ILE A 278 32.55 13.60 20.47
C ILE A 278 31.80 12.30 20.15
N GLN A 279 30.88 12.37 19.20
CA GLN A 279 30.08 11.22 18.75
C GLN A 279 30.68 10.57 17.51
N PHE A 280 31.25 11.39 16.61
CA PHE A 280 31.88 10.93 15.38
C PHE A 280 33.24 11.58 15.18
N LYS A 281 34.19 10.81 14.65
CA LYS A 281 35.53 11.28 14.31
C LYS A 281 36.01 10.63 13.01
N TYR A 282 36.47 11.47 12.10
CA TYR A 282 37.11 11.08 10.86
C TYR A 282 38.48 11.73 10.77
N ARG A 283 39.46 11.00 10.25
CA ARG A 283 40.79 11.51 9.94
C ARG A 283 41.10 11.17 8.50
N ASP A 284 41.41 12.18 7.70
CA ASP A 284 41.88 11.96 6.36
C ASP A 284 43.28 11.32 6.40
N VAL A 285 43.43 10.21 5.67
CA VAL A 285 44.68 9.44 5.57
C VAL A 285 45.26 9.48 4.16
N THR A 286 44.68 10.29 3.27
CA THR A 286 45.05 10.36 1.86
C THR A 286 46.46 10.93 1.69
N ARG A 287 47.41 10.09 1.26
CA ARG A 287 48.82 10.46 1.05
C ARG A 287 49.08 10.97 -0.38
N ASN A 288 48.41 10.42 -1.39
CA ASN A 288 48.56 10.74 -2.82
C ASN A 288 47.17 10.88 -3.50
N GLY A 289 47.01 11.89 -4.38
CA GLY A 289 45.76 12.18 -5.13
C GLY A 289 45.24 13.61 -4.92
N GLU A 290 44.56 14.18 -5.92
CA GLU A 290 43.94 15.53 -5.89
C GLU A 290 42.42 15.42 -5.65
N SER A 291 41.99 14.81 -4.54
CA SER A 291 40.57 14.82 -4.19
C SER A 291 40.16 16.24 -3.78
N LYS A 292 39.39 16.91 -4.63
CA LYS A 292 38.86 18.27 -4.39
C LYS A 292 37.52 18.27 -3.64
N ILE A 293 36.90 17.10 -3.52
CA ILE A 293 35.62 16.90 -2.82
C ILE A 293 35.74 15.66 -1.94
N TYR A 294 35.51 15.82 -0.65
CA TYR A 294 35.55 14.72 0.32
C TYR A 294 34.12 14.35 0.70
N ARG A 295 33.78 13.07 0.60
CA ARG A 295 32.46 12.53 0.95
C ARG A 295 32.63 11.50 2.05
N ILE A 296 32.11 11.82 3.23
CA ILE A 296 32.31 11.03 4.45
C ILE A 296 30.94 10.57 4.93
N ALA A 297 30.79 9.28 5.18
CA ALA A 297 29.55 8.69 5.71
C ALA A 297 29.69 8.45 7.22
N ASP A 298 28.69 8.88 8.00
CA ASP A 298 28.59 8.54 9.42
C ASP A 298 27.63 7.35 9.60
N SER A 299 28.20 6.14 9.59
CA SER A 299 27.43 4.91 9.77
C SER A 299 26.79 4.77 11.15
N GLN A 300 27.21 5.58 12.14
CA GLN A 300 26.67 5.54 13.50
C GLN A 300 25.39 6.36 13.65
N LYS A 301 25.00 7.14 12.63
CA LYS A 301 23.81 8.01 12.68
C LYS A 301 23.85 8.92 13.93
N SER A 302 24.99 9.58 14.14
CA SER A 302 25.25 10.32 15.38
C SER A 302 24.30 11.51 15.54
N ILE A 303 23.75 11.67 16.75
CA ILE A 303 23.01 12.90 17.10
C ILE A 303 24.02 13.95 17.54
N VAL A 304 24.17 15.02 16.76
CA VAL A 304 25.19 16.06 16.97
C VAL A 304 24.61 17.46 16.85
N THR A 305 25.28 18.43 17.46
CA THR A 305 24.93 19.86 17.45
C THR A 305 26.04 20.74 16.88
N ASN A 306 27.24 20.19 16.70
CA ASN A 306 28.34 20.87 16.04
C ASN A 306 29.22 19.93 15.22
N VAL A 307 29.87 20.50 14.22
CA VAL A 307 30.90 19.84 13.42
C VAL A 307 32.11 20.76 13.38
N THR A 308 33.27 20.23 13.77
CA THR A 308 34.56 20.91 13.74
C THR A 308 35.48 20.20 12.76
N ILE A 309 36.15 20.99 11.93
CA ILE A 309 37.23 20.55 11.05
C ILE A 309 38.51 21.22 11.57
N ASP A 310 39.50 20.42 11.96
CA ASP A 310 40.78 20.91 12.46
C ASP A 310 41.97 20.34 11.68
N ARG A 311 43.02 21.17 11.58
CA ARG A 311 44.26 20.84 10.89
C ARG A 311 45.45 21.57 11.54
N ASP A 312 46.61 20.92 11.54
CA ASP A 312 47.88 21.49 12.04
C ASP A 312 48.59 22.41 11.02
N ASP A 313 47.97 22.65 9.86
CA ASP A 313 48.48 23.45 8.74
C ASP A 313 47.31 24.25 8.14
N VAL A 314 47.54 24.99 7.06
CA VAL A 314 46.56 25.84 6.40
C VAL A 314 45.24 25.11 6.14
N LEU A 315 44.18 25.58 6.78
CA LEU A 315 42.81 25.13 6.60
C LEU A 315 42.11 26.09 5.65
N ASN A 316 41.48 25.55 4.61
CA ASN A 316 40.66 26.27 3.65
C ASN A 316 39.48 25.40 3.29
N VAL A 317 38.27 25.93 3.43
CA VAL A 317 37.06 25.19 3.08
C VAL A 317 36.15 26.10 2.30
N CYS A 318 35.81 25.71 1.08
CA CYS A 318 34.92 26.50 0.25
C CYS A 318 33.45 26.20 0.53
N GLU A 319 33.10 24.95 0.85
CA GLU A 319 31.74 24.64 1.29
C GLU A 319 31.75 23.38 2.17
N VAL A 320 30.89 23.37 3.19
CA VAL A 320 30.64 22.27 4.10
C VAL A 320 29.15 21.96 4.10
N GLU A 321 28.80 20.82 3.50
CA GLU A 321 27.45 20.27 3.59
C GLU A 321 27.42 19.22 4.70
N VAL A 322 26.51 19.37 5.65
CA VAL A 322 26.24 18.38 6.69
C VAL A 322 24.87 17.79 6.41
N TYR A 323 24.82 16.55 5.96
CA TYR A 323 23.57 15.87 5.65
C TYR A 323 23.05 15.10 6.86
N GLY A 324 21.83 15.42 7.27
CA GLY A 324 21.20 14.78 8.41
C GLY A 324 19.69 15.00 8.42
N GLU A 325 19.05 14.49 9.47
CA GLU A 325 17.61 14.53 9.67
C GLU A 325 17.25 14.84 11.11
N CYS A 326 15.97 15.09 11.34
CA CYS A 326 15.45 15.29 12.68
C CYS A 326 15.66 14.05 13.57
N PRO A 327 15.99 14.23 14.86
CA PRO A 327 16.08 13.13 15.82
C PRO A 327 14.75 12.36 15.95
N PRO A 328 14.78 11.09 16.38
CA PRO A 328 13.56 10.32 16.65
C PRO A 328 12.59 11.08 17.56
N GLY A 329 11.29 11.02 17.25
CA GLY A 329 10.25 11.78 17.95
C GLY A 329 10.08 13.22 17.48
N THR A 330 10.73 13.63 16.39
CA THR A 330 10.58 14.97 15.79
C THR A 330 10.45 14.96 14.27
N TRP A 331 9.82 15.99 13.70
CA TRP A 331 9.49 16.08 12.27
C TRP A 331 9.58 17.52 11.71
N GLY A 332 9.53 17.65 10.38
CA GLY A 332 9.50 18.94 9.69
C GLY A 332 10.85 19.67 9.67
N LEU A 333 10.87 20.90 9.14
CA LEU A 333 12.11 21.67 8.98
C LEU A 333 12.77 22.04 10.33
N ASN A 334 11.97 22.36 11.33
CA ASN A 334 12.46 22.80 12.64
C ASN A 334 12.50 21.68 13.70
N CYS A 335 12.27 20.42 13.33
CA CYS A 335 12.22 19.27 14.26
C CYS A 335 11.21 19.47 15.39
N SER A 336 9.97 19.78 15.01
CA SER A 336 8.83 19.85 15.92
C SER A 336 8.54 18.49 16.55
N GLN A 337 8.05 18.45 17.79
CA GLN A 337 7.74 17.19 18.48
C GLN A 337 6.58 16.44 17.81
N CYS A 338 6.67 15.12 17.75
CA CYS A 338 5.56 14.26 17.36
C CYS A 338 4.39 14.38 18.36
N THR A 339 3.20 13.94 17.95
CA THR A 339 2.03 13.89 18.82
C THR A 339 2.15 12.79 19.89
N ALA A 340 1.31 12.87 20.93
CA ALA A 340 1.28 11.87 22.00
C ALA A 340 0.85 10.46 21.53
N GLN A 341 0.18 10.34 20.36
CA GLN A 341 -0.19 9.04 19.80
C GLN A 341 1.02 8.25 19.26
N CYS A 342 2.09 8.93 18.82
CA CYS A 342 3.30 8.28 18.31
C CYS A 342 4.57 9.09 18.67
N PRO A 343 4.91 9.23 19.96
CA PRO A 343 5.91 10.19 20.44
C PRO A 343 7.34 9.95 19.94
N HIS A 344 7.61 8.78 19.38
CA HIS A 344 8.94 8.41 18.89
C HIS A 344 9.01 8.21 17.36
N ASN A 345 7.86 8.05 16.69
CA ASN A 345 7.78 7.47 15.35
C ASN A 345 6.64 8.10 14.53
N CYS A 346 6.75 9.40 14.22
CA CYS A 346 5.83 10.09 13.31
C CYS A 346 6.40 10.27 11.90
N GLN A 347 5.53 10.55 10.93
CA GLN A 347 5.89 10.84 9.54
C GLN A 347 6.69 12.16 9.44
N VAL A 348 7.68 12.20 8.55
CA VAL A 348 8.73 13.25 8.52
C VAL A 348 8.28 14.61 7.96
N ASP A 349 7.19 14.66 7.20
CA ASP A 349 6.65 15.86 6.55
C ASP A 349 5.63 16.57 7.43
N ASP A 350 4.70 15.84 8.06
CA ASP A 350 3.54 16.40 8.77
C ASP A 350 3.36 15.93 10.23
N GLY A 351 4.19 15.00 10.69
CA GLY A 351 4.10 14.46 12.05
C GLY A 351 2.92 13.52 12.29
N SER A 352 2.26 13.05 11.24
CA SER A 352 1.16 12.08 11.32
C SER A 352 1.62 10.71 11.84
N CYS A 353 0.68 9.96 12.42
CA CYS A 353 0.90 8.65 13.01
C CYS A 353 0.27 7.50 12.20
N GLU A 354 -0.16 7.76 10.96
CA GLU A 354 -0.82 6.75 10.11
C GLU A 354 0.20 5.72 9.63
N ILE A 355 0.38 4.69 10.44
CA ILE A 355 1.28 3.57 10.18
C ILE A 355 0.44 2.33 9.86
N LYS A 356 0.71 1.69 8.72
CA LYS A 356 0.23 0.32 8.47
C LYS A 356 1.13 -0.67 9.21
N CYS A 357 0.57 -1.51 10.09
CA CYS A 357 1.28 -2.60 10.77
C CYS A 357 0.71 -4.00 10.41
N PRO A 358 0.74 -4.45 9.14
CA PRO A 358 0.15 -5.74 8.81
C PRO A 358 0.91 -6.88 9.48
N GLY A 359 0.18 -7.78 10.14
CA GLY A 359 0.78 -8.89 10.89
C GLY A 359 1.06 -8.60 12.36
N PHE A 360 0.64 -7.43 12.87
CA PHE A 360 0.82 -7.03 14.27
C PHE A 360 -0.49 -6.60 14.93
N ILE A 361 -0.62 -6.86 16.23
CA ILE A 361 -1.82 -6.53 17.03
C ILE A 361 -1.85 -5.08 17.52
N ASN A 362 -0.73 -4.36 17.47
CA ASN A 362 -0.59 -3.05 18.12
C ASN A 362 0.00 -1.95 17.23
N PRO A 363 -0.70 -1.54 16.16
CA PRO A 363 -0.44 -0.24 15.56
C PRO A 363 -0.47 0.90 16.61
N PRO A 364 0.41 1.92 16.53
CA PRO A 364 1.46 2.16 15.53
C PRO A 364 2.81 1.48 15.82
N PHE A 365 2.94 0.73 16.92
CA PHE A 365 4.24 0.22 17.40
C PHE A 365 4.76 -1.00 16.63
N CYS A 366 3.86 -1.74 15.97
CA CYS A 366 4.16 -2.92 15.13
C CYS A 366 5.18 -3.91 15.75
N ASN A 367 5.13 -4.19 17.05
CA ASN A 367 6.13 -5.04 17.72
C ASN A 367 5.56 -6.35 18.30
N HIS A 368 4.24 -6.50 18.34
CA HIS A 368 3.59 -7.73 18.78
C HIS A 368 2.91 -8.43 17.60
N THR A 369 3.43 -9.59 17.20
CA THR A 369 2.92 -10.36 16.04
C THR A 369 1.53 -10.92 16.28
N CYS A 370 0.79 -11.19 15.20
CA CYS A 370 -0.47 -11.92 15.27
C CYS A 370 -0.32 -13.31 15.91
N GLU A 371 -1.37 -13.75 16.59
CA GLU A 371 -1.52 -15.14 17.02
C GLU A 371 -1.49 -16.08 15.80
N SER A 372 -1.06 -17.32 16.02
CA SER A 372 -1.02 -18.34 14.96
C SER A 372 -2.40 -18.50 14.31
N GLY A 373 -2.44 -18.44 12.98
CA GLY A 373 -3.69 -18.54 12.23
C GLY A 373 -4.38 -17.19 11.97
N TRP A 374 -3.74 -16.06 12.28
CA TRP A 374 -4.25 -14.72 11.98
C TRP A 374 -3.23 -13.84 11.26
N PHE A 375 -3.68 -12.92 10.42
CA PHE A 375 -2.82 -12.00 9.69
C PHE A 375 -3.49 -10.65 9.40
N GLY A 376 -2.72 -9.73 8.81
CA GLY A 376 -3.17 -8.39 8.41
C GLY A 376 -3.20 -7.39 9.57
N ASP A 377 -3.67 -6.18 9.27
CA ASP A 377 -3.68 -5.07 10.22
C ASP A 377 -4.67 -5.33 11.37
N GLY A 378 -4.19 -5.25 12.61
CA GLY A 378 -4.95 -5.63 13.80
C GLY A 378 -5.30 -7.13 13.87
N CYS A 379 -4.65 -7.98 13.05
CA CYS A 379 -4.86 -9.43 13.03
C CYS A 379 -6.31 -9.87 12.81
N LYS A 380 -7.02 -9.13 11.96
CA LYS A 380 -8.46 -9.29 11.68
C LYS A 380 -8.81 -10.37 10.65
N TYR A 381 -7.84 -10.90 9.90
CA TYR A 381 -8.08 -11.95 8.91
C TYR A 381 -7.63 -13.31 9.41
N GLN A 382 -8.48 -14.32 9.22
CA GLN A 382 -8.20 -15.69 9.60
C GLN A 382 -7.46 -16.42 8.47
N CYS A 383 -6.45 -17.18 8.84
CA CYS A 383 -5.64 -17.96 7.92
C CYS A 383 -6.37 -19.24 7.50
N HIS A 384 -6.71 -19.35 6.22
CA HIS A 384 -7.32 -20.55 5.64
C HIS A 384 -6.36 -21.29 4.70
N CYS A 385 -5.08 -21.33 5.07
CA CYS A 385 -4.09 -22.12 4.37
C CYS A 385 -4.15 -23.58 4.83
N LYS A 386 -3.76 -24.51 3.95
CA LYS A 386 -3.67 -25.93 4.29
C LYS A 386 -2.63 -26.21 5.39
N GLU A 387 -1.58 -25.41 5.42
CA GLU A 387 -0.54 -25.45 6.46
C GLU A 387 -0.58 -24.14 7.28
N LYS A 388 0.28 -23.18 6.94
CA LYS A 388 0.34 -21.86 7.58
C LYS A 388 0.48 -20.76 6.54
N CYS A 389 0.00 -19.58 6.89
CA CYS A 389 0.28 -18.35 6.17
C CYS A 389 1.49 -17.63 6.78
N ASP A 390 2.11 -16.77 5.99
CA ASP A 390 3.01 -15.74 6.49
C ASP A 390 2.25 -14.55 7.12
N THR A 391 2.97 -13.54 7.59
CA THR A 391 2.39 -12.33 8.19
C THR A 391 1.56 -11.48 7.21
N SER A 392 1.78 -11.67 5.90
CA SER A 392 0.99 -11.04 4.82
C SER A 392 -0.30 -11.82 4.52
N GLY A 393 -0.45 -13.05 5.01
CA GLY A 393 -1.59 -13.94 4.74
C GLY A 393 -1.39 -14.92 3.59
N TYR A 394 -0.20 -14.97 2.98
CA TYR A 394 0.08 -15.90 1.89
C TYR A 394 0.41 -17.29 2.41
N CYS A 395 -0.18 -18.31 1.78
CA CYS A 395 0.10 -19.68 2.14
C CYS A 395 1.54 -20.06 1.77
N THR A 396 2.28 -20.56 2.76
CA THR A 396 3.68 -20.98 2.58
C THR A 396 3.87 -22.10 1.55
N ASN A 397 2.82 -22.89 1.29
CA ASN A 397 2.78 -23.94 0.26
C ASN A 397 1.86 -23.58 -0.93
N ASN A 398 1.40 -22.32 -1.03
CA ASN A 398 0.45 -21.84 -2.03
C ASN A 398 -0.87 -22.62 -2.11
N LYS A 399 -1.32 -23.26 -1.02
CA LYS A 399 -2.57 -24.04 -1.01
C LYS A 399 -3.52 -23.61 0.09
N CYS A 400 -4.77 -23.36 -0.31
CA CYS A 400 -5.88 -23.13 0.61
C CYS A 400 -6.33 -24.45 1.27
N SER A 401 -6.90 -24.32 2.47
CA SER A 401 -7.61 -25.41 3.12
C SER A 401 -8.94 -25.68 2.38
N GLY A 402 -9.51 -26.87 2.59
CA GLY A 402 -10.77 -27.24 1.92
C GLY A 402 -11.89 -26.25 2.27
N GLY A 403 -12.64 -25.82 1.25
CA GLY A 403 -13.71 -24.82 1.40
C GLY A 403 -13.29 -23.37 1.24
N TRP A 404 -12.03 -23.11 0.89
CA TRP A 404 -11.48 -21.76 0.72
C TRP A 404 -10.67 -21.64 -0.57
N PHE A 405 -10.73 -20.47 -1.22
CA PHE A 405 -9.98 -20.17 -2.43
C PHE A 405 -9.69 -18.67 -2.58
N GLY A 406 -9.06 -18.32 -3.70
CA GLY A 406 -8.79 -16.95 -4.13
C GLY A 406 -7.75 -16.23 -3.27
N TYR A 407 -7.77 -14.91 -3.31
CA TYR A 407 -6.78 -14.05 -2.67
C TYR A 407 -6.64 -14.34 -1.18
N LYS A 408 -5.43 -14.81 -0.80
CA LYS A 408 -5.06 -15.20 0.57
C LYS A 408 -6.03 -16.22 1.20
N CYS A 409 -6.69 -17.02 0.37
CA CYS A 409 -7.68 -18.02 0.78
C CYS A 409 -8.85 -17.45 1.59
N GLN A 410 -9.26 -16.21 1.31
CA GLN A 410 -10.30 -15.54 2.10
C GLN A 410 -11.72 -15.76 1.55
N TYR A 411 -11.86 -16.30 0.34
CA TYR A 411 -13.17 -16.55 -0.26
C TYR A 411 -13.65 -17.94 0.10
N ARG A 412 -14.89 -18.01 0.60
CA ARG A 412 -15.56 -19.28 0.84
C ARG A 412 -15.93 -19.91 -0.50
N ASP A 413 -15.50 -21.15 -0.72
CA ASP A 413 -15.84 -21.90 -1.93
C ASP A 413 -17.19 -22.62 -1.75
N LEU A 414 -18.22 -22.18 -2.47
CA LEU A 414 -19.51 -22.85 -2.47
C LEU A 414 -19.43 -24.27 -3.06
N MET A 415 -18.42 -24.57 -3.88
CA MET A 415 -18.23 -25.92 -4.43
C MET A 415 -17.98 -26.96 -3.34
N TYR A 416 -17.45 -26.55 -2.18
CA TYR A 416 -17.24 -27.44 -1.03
C TYR A 416 -18.54 -27.90 -0.35
N LEU A 417 -19.65 -27.20 -0.59
CA LEU A 417 -20.96 -27.50 -0.03
C LEU A 417 -21.81 -28.39 -0.96
N VAL A 418 -21.28 -28.75 -2.12
CA VAL A 418 -21.97 -29.57 -3.12
C VAL A 418 -21.93 -31.04 -2.71
N ASN A 419 -23.11 -31.66 -2.62
CA ASN A 419 -23.23 -33.09 -2.36
C ASN A 419 -23.26 -33.86 -3.70
N LEU A 420 -22.10 -34.03 -4.35
CA LEU A 420 -22.02 -34.78 -5.62
C LEU A 420 -20.92 -35.84 -5.62
N GLU A 421 -21.31 -37.08 -5.93
CA GLU A 421 -20.43 -38.22 -6.22
C GLU A 421 -19.92 -38.23 -7.69
N ALA A 422 -20.34 -37.28 -8.54
CA ALA A 422 -20.36 -37.49 -9.99
C ALA A 422 -19.17 -36.96 -10.82
N ASN A 423 -18.16 -36.26 -10.29
CA ASN A 423 -16.92 -35.95 -11.05
C ASN A 423 -15.77 -35.48 -10.15
N LYS A 424 -15.13 -36.42 -9.44
CA LYS A 424 -14.06 -36.18 -8.44
C LYS A 424 -12.93 -35.22 -8.87
N VAL A 425 -12.70 -35.03 -10.17
CA VAL A 425 -11.58 -34.26 -10.73
C VAL A 425 -11.75 -32.75 -10.55
N ILE A 426 -12.95 -32.19 -10.75
CA ILE A 426 -13.18 -30.74 -10.58
C ILE A 426 -13.33 -30.29 -9.13
N PHE A 427 -13.36 -31.25 -8.19
CA PHE A 427 -13.53 -31.00 -6.75
C PHE A 427 -12.27 -31.33 -5.93
N ASP A 428 -11.18 -31.76 -6.57
CA ASP A 428 -9.98 -32.18 -5.83
C ASP A 428 -9.05 -31.02 -5.44
N ASN A 429 -9.46 -29.78 -5.80
CA ASN A 429 -8.77 -28.52 -5.53
C ASN A 429 -7.31 -28.53 -6.01
N LYS A 430 -7.09 -29.09 -7.21
CA LYS A 430 -5.80 -29.13 -7.88
C LYS A 430 -5.94 -28.68 -9.33
N ASP A 431 -5.22 -27.61 -9.64
CA ASP A 431 -5.25 -26.98 -10.96
C ASP A 431 -4.66 -27.83 -12.09
N ASP A 432 -3.88 -28.86 -11.76
CA ASP A 432 -3.23 -29.76 -12.72
C ASP A 432 -4.10 -30.97 -13.13
N THR A 433 -5.21 -31.22 -12.43
CA THR A 433 -6.09 -32.36 -12.67
C THR A 433 -7.33 -31.91 -13.42
N CYS A 434 -7.43 -32.31 -14.69
CA CYS A 434 -8.47 -31.80 -15.59
C CYS A 434 -9.42 -32.88 -16.09
N ILE A 435 -10.65 -32.48 -16.38
CA ILE A 435 -11.67 -33.35 -16.97
C ILE A 435 -11.12 -33.98 -18.25
N THR A 436 -11.27 -35.30 -18.35
CA THR A 436 -10.94 -36.08 -19.56
C THR A 436 -12.16 -36.45 -20.39
N SER A 437 -13.36 -36.39 -19.78
CA SER A 437 -14.62 -36.55 -20.48
C SER A 437 -14.97 -35.31 -21.31
N LYS A 438 -15.82 -35.46 -22.32
CA LYS A 438 -16.32 -34.34 -23.15
C LYS A 438 -17.80 -34.11 -22.85
N PRO A 439 -18.16 -33.52 -21.69
CA PRO A 439 -19.55 -33.27 -21.35
C PRO A 439 -20.14 -32.18 -22.24
N ASP A 440 -21.43 -32.32 -22.59
CA ASP A 440 -22.19 -31.24 -23.24
C ASP A 440 -22.50 -30.09 -22.27
N SER A 441 -22.68 -30.43 -20.98
CA SER A 441 -22.89 -29.46 -19.90
C SER A 441 -22.40 -30.00 -18.55
N ILE A 442 -22.03 -29.10 -17.65
CA ILE A 442 -21.76 -29.40 -16.23
C ILE A 442 -22.88 -28.77 -15.40
N ILE A 443 -23.57 -29.58 -14.59
CA ILE A 443 -24.67 -29.15 -13.73
C ILE A 443 -24.27 -29.32 -12.26
N ILE A 444 -24.30 -28.23 -11.51
CA ILE A 444 -23.95 -28.19 -10.09
C ILE A 444 -25.18 -27.78 -9.30
N ARG A 445 -25.52 -28.52 -8.25
CA ARG A 445 -26.72 -28.31 -7.43
C ARG A 445 -26.35 -28.19 -5.96
N TRP A 446 -27.01 -27.26 -5.28
CA TRP A 446 -26.92 -27.04 -3.85
C TRP A 446 -28.25 -27.32 -3.16
N ASN A 447 -28.19 -27.71 -1.89
CA ASN A 447 -29.38 -27.94 -1.05
C ASN A 447 -29.99 -26.63 -0.53
N GLU A 448 -29.19 -25.56 -0.49
CA GLU A 448 -29.59 -24.21 -0.07
C GLU A 448 -29.44 -23.24 -1.24
N SER A 449 -30.14 -22.12 -1.19
CA SER A 449 -30.00 -21.04 -2.16
C SER A 449 -28.86 -20.10 -1.77
N TYR A 450 -28.09 -19.62 -2.75
CA TYR A 450 -26.98 -18.69 -2.58
C TYR A 450 -27.10 -17.47 -3.50
N VAL A 451 -26.32 -16.43 -3.22
CA VAL A 451 -26.22 -15.21 -4.04
C VAL A 451 -24.93 -15.29 -4.84
N PHE A 452 -25.00 -15.04 -6.15
CA PHE A 452 -23.84 -15.09 -7.03
C PHE A 452 -23.12 -13.75 -7.08
N THR A 453 -21.79 -13.80 -7.11
CA THR A 453 -20.92 -12.64 -7.36
C THR A 453 -19.98 -12.94 -8.53
N PHE A 454 -19.09 -13.91 -8.34
CA PHE A 454 -18.19 -14.42 -9.38
C PHE A 454 -17.85 -15.88 -9.19
N LEU A 455 -17.28 -16.47 -10.23
CA LEU A 455 -16.63 -17.78 -10.16
C LEU A 455 -15.24 -17.71 -10.78
N ARG A 456 -14.37 -18.62 -10.37
CA ARG A 456 -13.03 -18.83 -10.93
C ARG A 456 -12.99 -20.16 -11.65
N ILE A 457 -12.42 -20.18 -12.85
CA ILE A 457 -12.11 -21.42 -13.56
C ILE A 457 -10.64 -21.52 -13.90
N VAL A 458 -10.13 -22.75 -13.90
CA VAL A 458 -8.81 -23.10 -14.43
C VAL A 458 -8.99 -24.08 -15.57
N VAL A 459 -8.34 -23.85 -16.70
CA VAL A 459 -8.43 -24.72 -17.89
C VAL A 459 -7.07 -25.24 -18.33
N LYS A 460 -7.06 -26.43 -18.92
CA LYS A 460 -5.87 -27.01 -19.55
C LYS A 460 -5.55 -26.37 -20.88
N ASN A 461 -6.58 -26.02 -21.66
CA ASN A 461 -6.43 -25.42 -22.98
C ASN A 461 -6.82 -23.94 -22.93
N GLU A 462 -5.80 -23.09 -22.96
CA GLU A 462 -5.93 -21.63 -22.89
C GLU A 462 -6.83 -21.07 -24.01
N SER A 463 -6.88 -21.72 -25.17
CA SER A 463 -7.73 -21.30 -26.29
C SER A 463 -9.24 -21.47 -26.03
N TYR A 464 -9.63 -22.23 -25.01
CA TYR A 464 -11.03 -22.46 -24.65
C TYR A 464 -11.52 -21.57 -23.51
N ILE A 465 -10.62 -20.85 -22.84
CA ILE A 465 -10.91 -20.18 -21.56
C ILE A 465 -12.08 -19.21 -21.66
N THR A 466 -12.20 -18.45 -22.75
CA THR A 466 -13.25 -17.44 -22.94
C THR A 466 -14.59 -18.00 -23.42
N ASP A 467 -14.65 -19.26 -23.87
CA ASP A 467 -15.89 -19.88 -24.34
C ASP A 467 -16.57 -20.66 -23.19
N LEU A 468 -17.02 -19.88 -22.21
CA LEU A 468 -17.81 -20.33 -21.06
C LEU A 468 -19.15 -19.60 -21.05
N LYS A 469 -20.24 -20.36 -21.00
CA LYS A 469 -21.59 -19.86 -20.82
C LYS A 469 -22.16 -20.34 -19.50
N ILE A 470 -22.74 -19.41 -18.75
CA ILE A 470 -23.29 -19.64 -17.41
C ILE A 470 -24.80 -19.42 -17.43
N GLN A 471 -25.54 -20.39 -16.88
CA GLN A 471 -26.97 -20.27 -16.61
C GLN A 471 -27.28 -20.69 -15.18
N PHE A 472 -28.10 -19.91 -14.50
CA PHE A 472 -28.56 -20.19 -13.14
C PHE A 472 -29.98 -20.72 -13.15
N GLN A 473 -30.35 -21.43 -12.09
CA GLN A 473 -31.72 -21.89 -11.87
C GLN A 473 -32.12 -21.65 -10.42
N LYS A 474 -33.36 -21.21 -10.22
CA LYS A 474 -34.01 -21.08 -8.91
C LYS A 474 -35.33 -21.87 -8.86
N ILE A 475 -35.72 -22.28 -7.65
CA ILE A 475 -37.02 -22.89 -7.37
C ILE A 475 -37.90 -21.81 -6.75
N GLU A 476 -39.02 -21.50 -7.41
CA GLU A 476 -40.00 -20.54 -6.88
C GLU A 476 -41.40 -21.16 -6.95
N LYS A 477 -42.05 -21.32 -5.80
CA LYS A 477 -43.45 -21.79 -5.69
C LYS A 477 -43.75 -23.06 -6.52
N GLN A 478 -42.85 -24.04 -6.50
CA GLN A 478 -42.91 -25.30 -7.27
C GLN A 478 -42.71 -25.17 -8.80
N SER A 479 -42.33 -24.00 -9.31
CA SER A 479 -41.88 -23.79 -10.69
C SER A 479 -40.36 -23.61 -10.76
N THR A 480 -39.77 -24.09 -11.84
CA THR A 480 -38.35 -23.89 -12.17
C THR A 480 -38.21 -22.65 -13.04
N GLN A 481 -37.40 -21.69 -12.60
CA GLN A 481 -37.03 -20.53 -13.41
C GLN A 481 -35.54 -20.56 -13.75
N PHE A 482 -35.21 -20.31 -15.01
CA PHE A 482 -33.85 -20.13 -15.50
C PHE A 482 -33.50 -18.65 -15.53
N LEU A 483 -32.31 -18.31 -15.06
CA LEU A 483 -31.78 -16.95 -15.03
C LEU A 483 -30.47 -16.93 -15.83
N ALA A 484 -30.29 -15.91 -16.67
CA ALA A 484 -29.08 -15.75 -17.47
C ALA A 484 -28.00 -14.98 -16.69
N CYS A 485 -26.73 -15.24 -16.99
CA CYS A 485 -25.62 -14.36 -16.59
C CYS A 485 -25.71 -13.04 -17.37
N GLN A 486 -26.20 -11.98 -16.72
CA GLN A 486 -26.28 -10.65 -17.32
C GLN A 486 -24.95 -9.90 -17.16
N ASN A 487 -24.59 -9.07 -18.16
CA ASN A 487 -23.36 -8.26 -18.18
C ASN A 487 -22.10 -9.05 -17.78
N GLN A 488 -21.86 -10.18 -18.45
CA GLN A 488 -20.74 -11.06 -18.13
C GLN A 488 -19.40 -10.31 -18.29
N ARG A 489 -18.61 -10.27 -17.21
CA ARG A 489 -17.27 -9.63 -17.20
C ARG A 489 -16.21 -10.69 -16.94
N LEU A 490 -15.08 -10.57 -17.65
CA LEU A 490 -14.00 -11.56 -17.66
C LEU A 490 -12.71 -10.92 -17.19
N TYR A 491 -12.07 -11.53 -16.19
CA TYR A 491 -10.77 -11.11 -15.69
C TYR A 491 -9.78 -12.26 -15.80
N LEU A 492 -8.71 -12.04 -16.56
CA LEU A 492 -7.66 -13.02 -16.74
C LEU A 492 -6.68 -12.92 -15.56
N VAL A 493 -6.63 -13.95 -14.72
CA VAL A 493 -5.71 -14.02 -13.58
C VAL A 493 -4.31 -14.40 -14.07
N ASP A 494 -4.25 -15.39 -14.95
CA ASP A 494 -3.08 -15.86 -15.71
C ASP A 494 -3.53 -16.55 -17.01
N SER A 495 -2.62 -17.15 -17.80
CA SER A 495 -2.98 -17.74 -19.11
C SER A 495 -4.01 -18.88 -19.06
N LYS A 496 -4.21 -19.51 -17.89
CA LYS A 496 -5.10 -20.67 -17.68
C LYS A 496 -6.22 -20.40 -16.67
N THR A 497 -6.14 -19.31 -15.92
CA THR A 497 -7.08 -18.97 -14.85
C THR A 497 -7.89 -17.72 -15.20
N MET A 498 -9.22 -17.83 -15.10
CA MET A 498 -10.13 -16.72 -15.41
C MET A 498 -11.24 -16.61 -14.36
N ASP A 499 -11.50 -15.38 -13.96
CA ASP A 499 -12.64 -15.01 -13.13
C ASP A 499 -13.78 -14.48 -14.00
N VAL A 500 -14.98 -14.96 -13.72
CA VAL A 500 -16.20 -14.66 -14.46
C VAL A 500 -17.23 -14.07 -13.51
N TRP A 501 -17.63 -12.84 -13.81
CA TRP A 501 -18.61 -12.07 -13.05
C TRP A 501 -19.92 -11.99 -13.82
N CYS A 502 -21.02 -11.99 -13.09
CA CYS A 502 -22.36 -11.83 -13.64
C CYS A 502 -23.17 -10.93 -12.72
N ASP A 503 -24.01 -10.07 -13.30
CA ASP A 503 -25.01 -9.34 -12.54
C ASP A 503 -26.20 -10.28 -12.29
N LEU A 504 -26.33 -10.72 -11.04
CA LEU A 504 -27.47 -11.49 -10.56
C LEU A 504 -28.01 -10.85 -9.29
N ASN A 505 -29.27 -10.41 -9.33
CA ASN A 505 -30.00 -9.81 -8.20
C ASN A 505 -31.07 -10.78 -7.67
N ASP A 506 -30.74 -12.07 -7.67
CA ASP A 506 -31.61 -13.15 -7.21
C ASP A 506 -30.74 -14.26 -6.58
N THR A 507 -31.39 -15.21 -5.94
CA THR A 507 -30.74 -16.41 -5.42
C THR A 507 -30.76 -17.52 -6.46
N PHE A 508 -29.79 -18.43 -6.38
CA PHE A 508 -29.75 -19.63 -7.19
C PHE A 508 -29.45 -20.85 -6.32
N HIS A 509 -29.89 -22.02 -6.79
CA HIS A 509 -29.59 -23.31 -6.16
C HIS A 509 -28.96 -24.30 -7.15
N GLN A 510 -28.89 -23.94 -8.43
CA GLN A 510 -28.22 -24.72 -9.46
C GLN A 510 -27.51 -23.80 -10.45
N LEU A 511 -26.31 -24.23 -10.85
CA LEU A 511 -25.44 -23.61 -11.84
C LEU A 511 -25.23 -24.59 -13.01
N THR A 512 -25.42 -24.12 -14.22
CA THR A 512 -25.22 -24.89 -15.45
C THR A 512 -24.17 -24.22 -16.31
N LEU A 513 -23.14 -24.97 -16.67
CA LEU A 513 -22.01 -24.50 -17.47
C LEU A 513 -22.00 -25.22 -18.83
N THR A 514 -21.79 -24.45 -19.89
CA THR A 514 -21.67 -24.93 -21.27
C THR A 514 -20.56 -24.17 -22.01
N GLY A 515 -20.19 -24.62 -23.21
CA GLY A 515 -19.13 -24.01 -24.04
C GLY A 515 -17.88 -24.88 -24.17
N LYS A 516 -16.84 -24.41 -24.84
CA LYS A 516 -15.58 -25.18 -24.98
C LYS A 516 -14.75 -25.23 -23.69
N ALA A 517 -14.89 -24.25 -22.79
CA ALA A 517 -14.13 -24.20 -21.54
C ALA A 517 -14.28 -25.49 -20.72
N ILE A 518 -15.51 -26.03 -20.64
CA ILE A 518 -15.83 -27.25 -19.88
C ILE A 518 -15.17 -28.52 -20.43
N LEU A 519 -14.70 -28.51 -21.69
CA LEU A 519 -13.97 -29.63 -22.30
C LEU A 519 -12.52 -29.73 -21.81
N SER A 520 -12.03 -28.71 -21.12
CA SER A 520 -10.66 -28.64 -20.60
C SER A 520 -10.58 -28.15 -19.16
N LEU A 521 -11.71 -28.14 -18.44
CA LEU A 521 -11.80 -27.61 -17.08
C LEU A 521 -10.97 -28.45 -16.11
N CYS A 522 -10.20 -27.79 -15.26
CA CYS A 522 -9.42 -28.39 -14.19
C CYS A 522 -10.03 -28.09 -12.83
N THR A 523 -10.13 -26.80 -12.50
CA THR A 523 -10.72 -26.32 -11.25
C THR A 523 -11.91 -25.42 -11.55
N ILE A 524 -12.93 -25.50 -10.70
CA ILE A 524 -13.97 -24.46 -10.58
C ILE A 524 -14.14 -24.10 -9.11
N ASN A 525 -14.15 -22.81 -8.82
CA ASN A 525 -14.54 -22.28 -7.52
C ASN A 525 -15.69 -21.29 -7.71
N VAL A 526 -16.69 -21.35 -6.83
CA VAL A 526 -17.84 -20.43 -6.89
C VAL A 526 -17.82 -19.59 -5.62
N ASN A 527 -17.75 -18.27 -5.79
CA ASN A 527 -17.59 -17.37 -4.65
C ASN A 527 -18.83 -17.37 -3.74
N GLY A 528 -18.61 -17.66 -2.46
CA GLY A 528 -19.59 -17.51 -1.39
C GLY A 528 -19.39 -16.25 -0.54
N GLY A 529 -18.46 -15.37 -0.91
CA GLY A 529 -18.08 -14.18 -0.17
C GLY A 529 -16.96 -14.41 0.85
N ARG A 530 -16.50 -13.32 1.45
CA ARG A 530 -15.52 -13.33 2.55
C ARG A 530 -16.21 -12.96 3.87
N ASN A 531 -15.76 -13.53 4.99
CA ASN A 531 -16.31 -13.17 6.30
C ASN A 531 -15.75 -11.80 6.75
N ILE A 532 -16.60 -10.77 6.71
CA ILE A 532 -16.25 -9.39 7.05
C ILE A 532 -16.41 -9.12 8.55
N ALA A 533 -17.17 -9.95 9.27
CA ALA A 533 -17.50 -9.72 10.68
C ALA A 533 -16.32 -9.98 11.63
N LEU A 534 -15.33 -10.79 11.22
CA LEU A 534 -14.23 -11.24 12.07
C LEU A 534 -13.50 -10.07 12.74
N LYS A 535 -13.42 -10.14 14.07
CA LYS A 535 -12.74 -9.19 14.96
C LYS A 535 -13.12 -7.72 14.72
N GLN A 536 -14.30 -7.48 14.17
CA GLN A 536 -14.82 -6.13 13.99
C GLN A 536 -15.29 -5.55 15.33
N ASN A 537 -15.51 -4.24 15.34
CA ASN A 537 -15.98 -3.56 16.53
C ASN A 537 -17.42 -3.96 16.84
N THR A 538 -17.69 -4.40 18.07
CA THR A 538 -19.00 -4.88 18.49
C THR A 538 -19.51 -4.15 19.71
N THR A 539 -20.83 -4.10 19.87
CA THR A 539 -21.47 -3.61 21.10
C THR A 539 -22.67 -4.49 21.46
N GLN A 540 -23.00 -4.56 22.74
CA GLN A 540 -24.21 -5.23 23.23
C GLN A 540 -24.88 -4.42 24.34
N SER A 541 -26.20 -4.56 24.48
CA SER A 541 -27.02 -3.80 25.44
C SER A 541 -26.59 -3.96 26.90
N SER A 542 -26.13 -5.15 27.26
CA SER A 542 -25.66 -5.51 28.60
C SER A 542 -24.78 -6.76 28.50
N THR A 543 -24.02 -7.06 29.56
CA THR A 543 -23.15 -8.25 29.60
C THR A 543 -23.56 -9.17 30.74
N TYR A 544 -23.67 -10.47 30.46
CA TYR A 544 -23.99 -11.48 31.46
C TYR A 544 -22.83 -11.66 32.45
N THR A 545 -23.17 -11.74 33.73
CA THR A 545 -22.24 -12.10 34.81
C THR A 545 -22.91 -13.04 35.80
N SER A 546 -22.12 -13.89 36.43
CA SER A 546 -22.56 -14.79 37.49
C SER A 546 -21.40 -15.16 38.42
N LYS A 547 -21.65 -16.01 39.42
CA LYS A 547 -20.57 -16.54 40.29
C LYS A 547 -19.48 -17.30 39.51
N ASN A 548 -19.82 -17.89 38.37
CA ASN A 548 -18.91 -18.73 37.58
C ASN A 548 -18.39 -18.07 36.30
N TYR A 549 -18.93 -16.91 35.93
CA TYR A 549 -18.64 -16.23 34.66
C TYR A 549 -18.52 -14.73 34.88
N ASN A 550 -17.41 -14.14 34.45
CA ASN A 550 -17.18 -12.70 34.55
C ASN A 550 -17.62 -11.98 33.26
N ASN A 551 -17.38 -10.67 33.18
CA ASN A 551 -17.71 -9.89 31.99
C ASN A 551 -16.97 -10.36 30.74
N ASP A 552 -15.71 -10.78 30.87
CA ASP A 552 -14.86 -11.17 29.75
C ASP A 552 -15.35 -12.45 29.06
N ASP A 553 -15.99 -13.35 29.82
CA ASP A 553 -16.53 -14.61 29.32
C ASP A 553 -17.76 -14.46 28.40
N ALA A 554 -18.37 -13.26 28.38
CA ALA A 554 -19.66 -12.98 27.73
C ALA A 554 -19.68 -11.71 26.86
N ARG A 555 -18.49 -11.20 26.49
CA ARG A 555 -18.35 -9.95 25.74
C ARG A 555 -18.94 -10.04 24.33
N SER A 556 -19.28 -8.89 23.77
CA SER A 556 -19.86 -8.81 22.43
C SER A 556 -18.92 -9.31 21.33
N ASP A 557 -17.61 -9.11 21.48
CA ASP A 557 -16.61 -9.49 20.47
C ASP A 557 -16.37 -11.01 20.40
N ASN A 558 -16.81 -11.76 21.41
CA ASN A 558 -16.77 -13.22 21.38
C ASN A 558 -17.62 -13.81 20.24
N ALA A 559 -18.64 -13.09 19.77
CA ALA A 559 -19.49 -13.55 18.66
C ALA A 559 -18.86 -13.33 17.27
N VAL A 560 -17.66 -12.76 17.17
CA VAL A 560 -16.94 -12.55 15.89
C VAL A 560 -15.48 -12.96 15.99
N ASP A 561 -15.19 -13.92 16.87
CA ASP A 561 -13.83 -14.37 17.14
C ASP A 561 -13.39 -15.50 16.18
N GLY A 562 -14.28 -15.95 15.30
CA GLY A 562 -14.01 -16.97 14.28
C GLY A 562 -14.11 -18.40 14.80
N LYS A 563 -14.67 -18.62 15.99
CA LYS A 563 -14.80 -19.94 16.60
C LYS A 563 -16.18 -20.56 16.36
N SER A 564 -16.45 -20.94 15.10
CA SER A 564 -17.73 -21.55 14.69
C SER A 564 -17.86 -23.07 14.93
N SER A 565 -16.81 -23.75 15.43
CA SER A 565 -16.86 -25.20 15.64
C SER A 565 -17.85 -25.57 16.76
N LYS A 566 -18.50 -26.72 16.65
CA LYS A 566 -19.50 -27.22 17.63
C LYS A 566 -18.99 -27.19 19.07
N MET A 567 -17.68 -27.34 19.30
CA MET A 567 -17.09 -27.23 20.63
C MET A 567 -17.33 -25.86 21.25
N PHE A 568 -17.02 -24.79 20.51
CA PHE A 568 -17.05 -23.40 20.98
C PHE A 568 -18.47 -22.81 21.10
N LEU A 569 -19.47 -23.47 20.51
CA LEU A 569 -20.88 -23.08 20.66
C LEU A 569 -21.46 -23.44 22.06
N GLN A 570 -20.63 -23.96 22.96
CA GLN A 570 -20.96 -24.16 24.37
C GLN A 570 -20.46 -22.98 25.19
N PHE A 571 -21.29 -22.44 26.08
CA PHE A 571 -20.96 -21.21 26.81
C PHE A 571 -19.74 -21.37 27.75
N LYS A 572 -19.48 -22.59 28.22
CA LYS A 572 -18.31 -22.90 29.07
C LYS A 572 -16.97 -22.64 28.36
N GLU A 573 -16.96 -22.63 27.03
CA GLU A 573 -15.78 -22.35 26.21
C GLU A 573 -15.52 -20.84 26.05
N LYS A 574 -16.39 -19.98 26.64
CA LYS A 574 -16.20 -18.52 26.73
C LYS A 574 -16.05 -17.84 25.36
N SER A 575 -16.80 -18.36 24.39
CA SER A 575 -16.77 -17.93 22.99
C SER A 575 -18.11 -17.39 22.51
N CYS A 576 -19.02 -17.01 23.43
CA CYS A 576 -20.33 -16.48 23.05
C CYS A 576 -20.57 -15.10 23.64
N ALA A 577 -21.18 -14.22 22.85
CA ALA A 577 -21.77 -12.99 23.34
C ALA A 577 -23.07 -13.31 24.07
N HIS A 578 -23.25 -12.73 25.27
CA HIS A 578 -24.41 -13.03 26.11
C HIS A 578 -24.84 -11.80 26.89
N THR A 579 -26.07 -11.33 26.65
CA THR A 579 -26.63 -10.20 27.40
C THR A 579 -27.13 -10.61 28.78
N ALA A 580 -27.37 -9.67 29.69
CA ALA A 580 -27.84 -10.00 31.03
C ALA A 580 -29.18 -10.78 31.00
N ALA A 581 -29.35 -11.72 31.94
CA ALA A 581 -30.50 -12.64 31.99
C ALA A 581 -31.89 -11.96 32.14
N LYS A 582 -31.92 -10.67 32.50
CA LYS A 582 -33.15 -9.87 32.66
C LYS A 582 -33.26 -8.72 31.66
N ASP A 583 -32.41 -8.71 30.64
CA ASP A 583 -32.44 -7.70 29.60
C ASP A 583 -33.67 -7.93 28.70
N LYS A 584 -34.60 -6.97 28.73
CA LYS A 584 -35.88 -7.04 28.01
C LYS A 584 -35.81 -6.48 26.58
N ASN A 585 -34.76 -5.72 26.27
CA ASN A 585 -34.55 -5.09 24.97
C ASN A 585 -33.11 -5.33 24.56
N SER A 586 -32.75 -6.61 24.48
CA SER A 586 -31.37 -6.98 24.23
C SER A 586 -31.01 -6.69 22.79
N PHE A 587 -29.77 -6.23 22.58
CA PHE A 587 -29.21 -6.10 21.25
C PHE A 587 -27.74 -6.50 21.26
N TRP A 588 -27.29 -6.91 20.09
CA TRP A 588 -25.89 -7.04 19.72
C TRP A 588 -25.71 -6.38 18.36
N SER A 589 -24.62 -5.66 18.16
CA SER A 589 -24.30 -5.06 16.86
C SER A 589 -22.82 -5.16 16.54
N VAL A 590 -22.52 -5.15 15.25
CA VAL A 590 -21.17 -5.13 14.69
C VAL A 590 -21.07 -4.05 13.63
N GLN A 591 -19.95 -3.33 13.64
CA GLN A 591 -19.64 -2.27 12.69
C GLN A 591 -18.36 -2.58 11.93
N PHE A 592 -18.40 -2.39 10.61
CA PHE A 592 -17.30 -2.65 9.69
C PHE A 592 -17.33 -1.64 8.52
N LEU A 593 -16.30 -1.64 7.67
CA LEU A 593 -16.29 -0.84 6.45
C LEU A 593 -17.49 -1.20 5.55
N PRO A 594 -18.08 -0.27 4.76
CA PRO A 594 -19.20 -0.61 3.88
C PRO A 594 -18.86 -1.74 2.89
N HIS A 595 -19.68 -2.79 2.85
CA HIS A 595 -19.53 -3.93 1.93
C HIS A 595 -20.88 -4.32 1.32
N LEU A 596 -20.85 -4.93 0.13
CA LEU A 596 -22.00 -5.54 -0.51
C LEU A 596 -22.24 -6.92 0.10
N ILE A 597 -23.25 -7.05 0.95
CA ILE A 597 -23.46 -8.28 1.74
C ILE A 597 -24.32 -9.28 0.99
N THR A 598 -23.84 -10.52 0.93
CA THR A 598 -24.51 -11.65 0.26
C THR A 598 -25.26 -12.55 1.23
N GLY A 599 -24.83 -12.61 2.49
CA GLY A 599 -25.51 -13.43 3.49
C GLY A 599 -24.94 -13.33 4.90
N TYR A 600 -25.66 -13.96 5.82
CA TYR A 600 -25.40 -13.97 7.25
C TYR A 600 -25.50 -15.41 7.77
N VAL A 601 -24.56 -15.81 8.63
CA VAL A 601 -24.64 -17.08 9.36
C VAL A 601 -24.55 -16.78 10.85
N ILE A 602 -25.61 -17.14 11.58
CA ILE A 602 -25.70 -16.88 13.02
C ILE A 602 -25.75 -18.21 13.75
N TYR A 603 -24.78 -18.43 14.64
CA TYR A 603 -24.65 -19.64 15.43
C TYR A 603 -25.23 -19.41 16.82
N ASP A 604 -26.31 -20.13 17.11
CA ASP A 604 -26.91 -20.20 18.43
C ASP A 604 -26.11 -21.14 19.34
N ARG A 605 -26.27 -20.94 20.64
CA ARG A 605 -25.74 -21.78 21.70
C ARG A 605 -26.35 -23.19 21.63
N ILE A 606 -25.50 -24.21 21.75
CA ILE A 606 -25.91 -25.61 21.63
C ILE A 606 -26.08 -26.36 22.96
N ASP A 607 -25.90 -25.69 24.10
CA ASP A 607 -25.97 -26.33 25.42
C ASP A 607 -27.35 -27.00 25.67
N PRO A 608 -27.40 -28.14 26.40
CA PRO A 608 -28.66 -28.78 26.75
C PRO A 608 -29.58 -27.86 27.56
N ASN A 609 -30.89 -27.87 27.27
CA ASN A 609 -31.93 -27.11 27.98
C ASN A 609 -31.83 -25.57 27.90
N THR A 610 -31.14 -25.02 26.89
CA THR A 610 -31.12 -23.57 26.65
C THR A 610 -32.29 -23.09 25.80
N PHE A 611 -32.71 -21.84 26.03
CA PHE A 611 -33.65 -21.16 25.16
C PHE A 611 -32.94 -20.83 23.84
N ASN A 612 -33.52 -21.26 22.71
CA ASN A 612 -32.99 -20.98 21.38
C ASN A 612 -32.95 -19.46 21.11
N LEU A 613 -32.11 -19.05 20.15
CA LEU A 613 -32.11 -17.71 19.53
C LEU A 613 -33.37 -17.50 18.67
N ASN A 614 -34.56 -17.80 19.19
CA ASN A 614 -35.81 -17.60 18.45
C ASN A 614 -36.40 -16.20 18.69
N GLY A 615 -37.14 -15.71 17.69
CA GLY A 615 -37.83 -14.42 17.78
C GLY A 615 -36.90 -13.22 17.78
N PHE A 616 -35.73 -13.35 17.16
CA PHE A 616 -34.82 -12.22 16.95
C PHE A 616 -35.16 -11.45 15.68
N THR A 617 -34.72 -10.21 15.62
CA THR A 617 -34.76 -9.40 14.40
C THR A 617 -33.33 -9.03 14.03
N LEU A 618 -32.95 -9.27 12.77
CA LEU A 618 -31.73 -8.74 12.18
C LEU A 618 -32.06 -7.51 11.35
N SER A 619 -31.30 -6.44 11.53
CA SER A 619 -31.43 -5.18 10.82
C SER A 619 -30.07 -4.71 10.32
N THR A 620 -30.04 -4.28 9.06
CA THR A 620 -28.84 -3.71 8.44
C THR A 620 -28.89 -2.18 8.38
N PHE A 621 -27.72 -1.55 8.31
CA PHE A 621 -27.52 -0.11 8.20
C PHE A 621 -26.40 0.22 7.19
N PRO A 622 -26.44 1.40 6.52
CA PRO A 622 -27.41 2.49 6.69
C PRO A 622 -28.83 2.10 6.30
N LYS A 623 -29.85 2.68 6.96
CA LYS A 623 -31.25 2.42 6.62
C LYS A 623 -31.61 3.15 5.33
N THR A 624 -32.04 2.38 4.35
CA THR A 624 -32.61 2.82 3.07
C THR A 624 -33.91 2.05 2.85
N ASP A 625 -34.69 2.47 1.84
CA ASP A 625 -35.91 1.76 1.43
C ASP A 625 -35.66 0.31 1.00
N GLU A 626 -34.41 -0.03 0.66
CA GLU A 626 -34.00 -1.37 0.23
C GLU A 626 -33.25 -2.17 1.29
N SER A 627 -33.02 -1.58 2.48
CA SER A 627 -32.22 -2.21 3.53
C SER A 627 -32.76 -3.59 3.93
N PHE A 628 -31.85 -4.56 4.03
CA PHE A 628 -32.19 -5.91 4.44
C PHE A 628 -32.62 -5.95 5.91
N SER A 629 -33.73 -6.65 6.18
CA SER A 629 -34.15 -7.00 7.53
C SER A 629 -34.76 -8.39 7.53
N PHE A 630 -34.61 -9.08 8.65
CA PHE A 630 -35.14 -10.41 8.87
C PHE A 630 -35.77 -10.48 10.25
N GLU A 631 -36.96 -11.05 10.34
CA GLU A 631 -37.63 -11.34 11.61
C GLU A 631 -37.88 -12.84 11.71
N ASP A 632 -37.33 -13.46 12.74
CA ASP A 632 -37.54 -14.87 13.00
C ASP A 632 -38.94 -15.10 13.59
N THR A 633 -39.87 -15.48 12.72
CA THR A 633 -41.25 -15.82 13.10
C THR A 633 -41.46 -17.32 13.30
N VAL A 634 -40.46 -18.15 12.96
CA VAL A 634 -40.59 -19.61 12.96
C VAL A 634 -40.05 -20.16 14.27
N PHE A 635 -40.94 -20.69 15.10
CA PHE A 635 -40.54 -21.33 16.35
C PHE A 635 -40.04 -22.76 16.08
N ASP A 636 -38.75 -22.90 15.79
CA ASP A 636 -38.10 -24.20 15.67
C ASP A 636 -36.84 -24.33 16.54
N LYS A 637 -36.17 -25.48 16.42
CA LYS A 637 -34.95 -25.82 17.16
C LYS A 637 -33.68 -25.68 16.34
N ARG A 638 -33.68 -24.86 15.27
CA ARG A 638 -32.48 -24.59 14.50
C ARG A 638 -31.43 -23.94 15.39
N LYS A 639 -30.17 -24.35 15.20
CA LYS A 639 -29.01 -23.83 15.91
C LYS A 639 -28.10 -22.98 15.03
N ILE A 640 -28.36 -22.97 13.73
CA ILE A 640 -27.62 -22.18 12.76
C ILE A 640 -28.65 -21.55 11.83
N TYR A 641 -28.65 -20.22 11.79
CA TYR A 641 -29.49 -19.44 10.89
C TYR A 641 -28.64 -19.02 9.71
N ARG A 642 -29.05 -19.40 8.49
CA ARG A 642 -28.43 -18.98 7.24
C ARG A 642 -29.40 -18.09 6.50
N LEU A 643 -29.04 -16.82 6.38
CA LEU A 643 -29.85 -15.79 5.74
C LEU A 643 -29.09 -15.31 4.50
N VAL A 644 -29.83 -15.02 3.42
CA VAL A 644 -29.27 -14.51 2.18
C VAL A 644 -29.83 -13.12 1.90
N ASP A 645 -28.99 -12.24 1.36
CA ASP A 645 -29.39 -10.91 0.88
C ASP A 645 -29.22 -10.84 -0.64
N PRO A 646 -30.27 -11.17 -1.41
CA PRO A 646 -30.17 -11.27 -2.87
C PRO A 646 -29.90 -9.94 -3.57
N ARG A 647 -30.16 -8.81 -2.88
CA ARG A 647 -29.95 -7.46 -3.43
C ARG A 647 -28.51 -6.98 -3.25
N LYS A 648 -27.69 -7.70 -2.46
CA LYS A 648 -26.31 -7.32 -2.16
C LYS A 648 -26.23 -5.92 -1.57
N ASN A 649 -27.04 -5.63 -0.55
CA ASN A 649 -27.10 -4.28 0.02
C ASN A 649 -25.74 -3.82 0.52
N LEU A 650 -25.46 -2.52 0.37
CA LEU A 650 -24.28 -1.89 0.96
C LEU A 650 -24.51 -1.69 2.46
N VAL A 651 -23.82 -2.48 3.27
CA VAL A 651 -23.99 -2.52 4.74
C VAL A 651 -22.68 -2.19 5.43
N SER A 652 -22.74 -1.38 6.48
CA SER A 652 -21.62 -1.06 7.36
C SER A 652 -21.90 -1.38 8.84
N ASN A 653 -23.15 -1.69 9.18
CA ASN A 653 -23.53 -2.12 10.52
C ASN A 653 -24.69 -3.12 10.47
N VAL A 654 -24.59 -4.16 11.29
CA VAL A 654 -25.65 -5.15 11.51
C VAL A 654 -26.01 -5.17 12.99
N THR A 655 -27.31 -5.08 13.27
CA THR A 655 -27.87 -5.18 14.62
C THR A 655 -28.81 -6.37 14.70
N ILE A 656 -28.62 -7.20 15.71
CA ILE A 656 -29.51 -8.29 16.09
C ILE A 656 -30.19 -7.90 17.41
N THR A 657 -31.53 -7.87 17.42
CA THR A 657 -32.33 -7.52 18.60
C THR A 657 -33.24 -8.65 19.04
N ARG A 658 -33.57 -8.70 20.33
CA ARG A 658 -34.52 -9.67 20.89
C ARG A 658 -35.24 -9.10 22.12
N LYS A 659 -36.50 -9.50 22.34
CA LYS A 659 -37.33 -9.07 23.49
C LYS A 659 -36.95 -9.70 24.85
N ASN A 660 -35.89 -10.49 24.88
CA ASN A 660 -35.40 -11.19 26.07
C ASN A 660 -33.88 -11.38 25.91
N THR A 661 -33.22 -12.08 26.81
CA THR A 661 -31.77 -12.37 26.74
C THR A 661 -31.31 -12.79 25.34
N LEU A 662 -30.28 -12.12 24.82
CA LEU A 662 -29.64 -12.46 23.55
C LEU A 662 -28.37 -13.26 23.84
N ASN A 663 -28.20 -14.36 23.13
CA ASN A 663 -27.03 -15.22 23.24
C ASN A 663 -26.67 -15.70 21.84
N ILE A 664 -25.46 -15.37 21.39
CA ILE A 664 -24.96 -15.70 20.06
C ILE A 664 -23.51 -16.14 20.22
N CYS A 665 -23.16 -17.28 19.66
CA CYS A 665 -21.81 -17.82 19.77
C CYS A 665 -20.91 -17.46 18.59
N GLU A 666 -21.47 -17.25 17.41
CA GLU A 666 -20.70 -16.74 16.27
C GLU A 666 -21.64 -16.06 15.28
N VAL A 667 -21.16 -15.00 14.62
CA VAL A 667 -21.82 -14.28 13.54
C VAL A 667 -20.83 -14.14 12.40
N GLU A 668 -21.09 -14.85 11.31
CA GLU A 668 -20.36 -14.68 10.05
C GLU A 668 -21.19 -13.80 9.11
N ILE A 669 -20.57 -12.79 8.51
CA ILE A 669 -21.21 -11.90 7.53
C ILE A 669 -20.42 -11.99 6.25
N TYR A 670 -21.03 -12.56 5.21
CA TYR A 670 -20.36 -12.80 3.93
C TYR A 670 -20.69 -11.70 2.92
N GLY A 671 -19.66 -11.12 2.31
CA GLY A 671 -19.85 -10.10 1.29
C GLY A 671 -18.57 -9.77 0.54
N GLU A 672 -18.70 -8.76 -0.32
CA GLU A 672 -17.62 -8.25 -1.17
C GLU A 672 -17.45 -6.75 -1.01
N CYS A 673 -16.29 -6.26 -1.45
CA CYS A 673 -16.06 -4.84 -1.55
C CYS A 673 -17.05 -4.19 -2.53
N PRO A 674 -17.45 -2.92 -2.30
CA PRO A 674 -18.24 -2.18 -3.27
C PRO A 674 -17.48 -2.01 -4.59
N THR A 675 -18.22 -1.84 -5.68
CA THR A 675 -17.64 -1.50 -7.00
C THR A 675 -16.73 -0.28 -6.89
N GLY A 676 -15.61 -0.30 -7.60
CA GLY A 676 -14.60 0.76 -7.51
C GLY A 676 -13.61 0.56 -6.36
N THR A 677 -13.66 -0.57 -5.67
CA THR A 677 -12.68 -0.94 -4.63
C THR A 677 -12.24 -2.41 -4.74
N TRP A 678 -11.08 -2.75 -4.17
CA TRP A 678 -10.45 -4.07 -4.26
C TRP A 678 -9.66 -4.43 -2.99
N GLY A 679 -9.22 -5.68 -2.89
CA GLY A 679 -8.40 -6.19 -1.80
C GLY A 679 -9.21 -6.54 -0.55
N LEU A 680 -8.51 -6.87 0.56
CA LEU A 680 -9.16 -7.22 1.83
C LEU A 680 -9.61 -5.98 2.62
N ALA A 681 -9.07 -4.81 2.31
CA ALA A 681 -9.40 -3.55 2.96
C ALA A 681 -10.33 -2.65 2.12
N CYS A 682 -10.76 -3.10 0.94
CA CYS A 682 -11.56 -2.31 -0.01
C CYS A 682 -10.90 -0.98 -0.37
N THR A 683 -9.64 -1.08 -0.82
CA THR A 683 -8.83 0.01 -1.35
C THR A 683 -9.42 0.51 -2.66
N ASN A 684 -9.37 1.80 -2.99
CA ASN A 684 -10.00 2.28 -4.23
C ASN A 684 -9.26 1.76 -5.47
N CYS A 685 -10.01 1.58 -6.55
CA CYS A 685 -9.46 1.27 -7.86
C CYS A 685 -8.61 2.42 -8.42
N SER A 686 -7.81 2.10 -9.43
CA SER A 686 -7.04 3.08 -10.21
C SER A 686 -7.91 4.22 -10.75
N GLN A 687 -7.34 5.41 -10.90
CA GLN A 687 -7.96 6.50 -11.65
C GLN A 687 -8.16 6.17 -13.14
N GLN A 688 -7.50 5.13 -13.69
CA GLN A 688 -7.77 4.62 -15.04
C GLN A 688 -9.10 3.85 -15.14
N CYS A 689 -9.54 3.25 -14.04
CA CYS A 689 -10.76 2.45 -13.97
C CYS A 689 -11.42 2.63 -12.58
N PRO A 690 -11.80 3.88 -12.24
CA PRO A 690 -12.21 4.22 -10.86
C PRO A 690 -13.49 3.50 -10.44
N ASN A 691 -14.30 3.06 -11.40
CA ASN A 691 -15.59 2.43 -11.15
C ASN A 691 -15.51 0.91 -11.04
N GLU A 692 -14.51 0.28 -11.68
CA GLU A 692 -14.41 -1.18 -11.69
C GLU A 692 -12.97 -1.64 -11.94
N CYS A 693 -12.46 -2.47 -11.05
CA CYS A 693 -11.19 -3.14 -11.18
C CYS A 693 -11.27 -4.54 -10.57
N HIS A 694 -10.29 -5.37 -10.86
CA HIS A 694 -10.26 -6.74 -10.38
C HIS A 694 -10.20 -6.80 -8.85
N ILE A 695 -11.09 -7.60 -8.24
CA ILE A 695 -11.35 -7.60 -6.79
C ILE A 695 -10.13 -7.99 -5.94
N GLU A 696 -9.19 -8.75 -6.50
CA GLU A 696 -8.06 -9.29 -5.74
C GLU A 696 -6.79 -8.42 -5.81
N ASP A 697 -6.55 -7.74 -6.93
CA ASP A 697 -5.28 -7.06 -7.21
C ASP A 697 -5.42 -5.64 -7.78
N GLY A 698 -6.66 -5.16 -7.95
CA GLY A 698 -6.94 -3.79 -8.37
C GLY A 698 -6.58 -3.47 -9.82
N ARG A 699 -6.20 -4.48 -10.62
CA ARG A 699 -5.89 -4.27 -12.03
C ARG A 699 -7.16 -3.94 -12.80
N CYS A 700 -7.07 -2.96 -13.70
CA CYS A 700 -8.17 -2.66 -14.61
C CYS A 700 -8.38 -3.83 -15.58
N VAL A 701 -9.60 -3.93 -16.12
CA VAL A 701 -9.89 -4.86 -17.21
C VAL A 701 -8.90 -4.61 -18.36
N ASN A 702 -8.19 -5.64 -18.78
CA ASN A 702 -7.27 -5.61 -19.91
C ASN A 702 -7.75 -6.47 -21.08
N LEU A 703 -8.89 -7.14 -20.91
CA LEU A 703 -9.45 -8.12 -21.84
C LEU A 703 -10.91 -7.74 -22.11
N CYS A 704 -11.18 -7.32 -23.34
CA CYS A 704 -12.53 -7.08 -23.81
C CYS A 704 -12.90 -8.10 -24.89
N LEU A 705 -13.82 -9.02 -24.59
CA LEU A 705 -14.25 -10.03 -25.55
C LEU A 705 -15.27 -9.44 -26.54
N GLY A 706 -14.85 -9.25 -27.78
CA GLY A 706 -15.68 -8.62 -28.82
C GLY A 706 -15.66 -7.09 -28.82
N PHE A 707 -14.74 -6.46 -28.08
CA PHE A 707 -14.54 -5.02 -28.04
C PHE A 707 -13.04 -4.69 -28.05
N THR A 708 -12.66 -3.45 -28.43
CA THR A 708 -11.26 -3.08 -28.71
C THR A 708 -10.61 -2.16 -27.66
N ASN A 709 -11.37 -1.57 -26.73
CA ASN A 709 -10.91 -0.45 -25.89
C ASN A 709 -10.92 -0.76 -24.37
N PRO A 710 -10.06 -1.67 -23.88
CA PRO A 710 -9.88 -1.84 -22.44
C PRO A 710 -9.40 -0.52 -21.80
N PRO A 711 -9.83 -0.19 -20.56
CA PRO A 711 -10.62 -1.02 -19.65
C PRO A 711 -12.15 -0.88 -19.78
N PHE A 712 -12.65 -0.06 -20.71
CA PHE A 712 -14.08 0.27 -20.78
C PHE A 712 -14.91 -0.77 -21.54
N CYS A 713 -14.33 -1.43 -22.55
CA CYS A 713 -14.96 -2.49 -23.32
C CYS A 713 -16.33 -2.10 -23.92
N ASP A 714 -16.47 -0.86 -24.38
CA ASP A 714 -17.69 -0.30 -24.97
C ASP A 714 -17.57 -0.01 -26.48
N GLU A 715 -16.38 -0.14 -27.08
CA GLU A 715 -16.17 -0.07 -28.53
C GLU A 715 -16.13 -1.46 -29.16
N PRO A 716 -17.20 -1.89 -29.87
CA PRO A 716 -17.27 -3.24 -30.43
C PRO A 716 -16.20 -3.47 -31.51
N CYS A 717 -15.83 -4.73 -31.71
CA CYS A 717 -14.92 -5.09 -32.79
C CYS A 717 -15.44 -4.65 -34.16
N GLN A 718 -14.50 -4.33 -35.05
CA GLN A 718 -14.82 -4.23 -36.47
C GLN A 718 -15.49 -5.53 -36.92
N LYS A 719 -16.42 -5.47 -37.88
CA LYS A 719 -17.17 -6.65 -38.32
C LYS A 719 -16.29 -7.79 -38.86
N THR A 720 -15.06 -7.46 -39.27
CA THR A 720 -14.05 -8.39 -39.77
C THR A 720 -13.13 -8.96 -38.69
N GLU A 721 -13.34 -8.57 -37.44
CA GLU A 721 -12.51 -8.93 -36.30
C GLU A 721 -13.35 -9.53 -35.17
N TYR A 722 -12.72 -10.39 -34.37
CA TYR A 722 -13.38 -11.03 -33.25
C TYR A 722 -12.40 -11.40 -32.13
N GLY A 723 -12.95 -11.85 -31.00
CA GLY A 723 -12.20 -12.37 -29.87
C GLY A 723 -11.72 -11.27 -28.91
N ILE A 724 -10.69 -11.60 -28.13
CA ILE A 724 -10.12 -10.70 -27.12
C ILE A 724 -9.47 -9.49 -27.80
N ASN A 725 -9.87 -8.29 -27.40
CA ASN A 725 -9.33 -7.02 -27.90
C ASN A 725 -9.30 -6.95 -29.44
N CYS A 726 -10.24 -7.65 -30.09
CA CYS A 726 -10.36 -7.75 -31.55
C CYS A 726 -9.10 -8.25 -32.27
N THR A 727 -8.28 -9.04 -31.58
CA THR A 727 -6.98 -9.49 -32.11
C THR A 727 -7.07 -10.59 -33.17
N LYS A 728 -8.26 -11.21 -33.38
CA LYS A 728 -8.46 -12.27 -34.37
C LYS A 728 -9.25 -11.75 -35.57
N GLN A 729 -8.91 -12.25 -36.76
CA GLN A 729 -9.60 -11.91 -38.01
C GLN A 729 -10.64 -12.97 -38.35
N CYS A 730 -11.83 -12.55 -38.76
CA CYS A 730 -12.89 -13.44 -39.23
C CYS A 730 -12.42 -14.32 -40.41
N SER A 731 -12.99 -15.51 -40.52
CA SER A 731 -12.65 -16.44 -41.60
C SER A 731 -12.94 -15.84 -42.98
N SER A 732 -12.04 -16.05 -43.95
CA SER A 732 -12.26 -15.68 -45.35
C SER A 732 -13.44 -16.43 -46.00
N SER A 733 -13.91 -17.50 -45.37
CA SER A 733 -15.09 -18.26 -45.81
C SER A 733 -16.42 -17.63 -45.36
N CYS A 734 -16.39 -16.64 -44.43
CA CYS A 734 -17.55 -15.83 -44.10
C CYS A 734 -17.85 -14.85 -45.25
N LYS A 735 -19.13 -14.57 -45.49
CA LYS A 735 -19.56 -13.56 -46.46
C LYS A 735 -19.05 -12.20 -46.02
N ASN A 736 -18.37 -11.48 -46.92
CA ASN A 736 -17.70 -10.21 -46.65
C ASN A 736 -16.70 -10.24 -45.48
N MET A 737 -16.23 -11.43 -45.09
CA MET A 737 -15.43 -11.63 -43.86
C MET A 737 -16.16 -11.15 -42.59
N GLU A 738 -17.50 -11.09 -42.58
CA GLU A 738 -18.25 -10.67 -41.39
C GLU A 738 -18.54 -11.86 -40.46
N CYS A 739 -18.17 -11.73 -39.19
CA CYS A 739 -18.42 -12.76 -38.18
C CYS A 739 -18.90 -12.16 -36.86
N ASN A 740 -19.40 -13.03 -35.97
CA ASN A 740 -19.76 -12.64 -34.62
C ASN A 740 -18.50 -12.15 -33.88
N PRO A 741 -18.53 -10.94 -33.29
CA PRO A 741 -17.34 -10.32 -32.70
C PRO A 741 -16.81 -11.06 -31.47
N GLN A 742 -17.59 -11.93 -30.83
CA GLN A 742 -17.16 -12.72 -29.69
C GLN A 742 -16.67 -14.11 -30.12
N THR A 743 -17.48 -14.82 -30.91
CA THR A 743 -17.25 -16.25 -31.21
C THR A 743 -16.43 -16.49 -32.47
N GLY A 744 -16.39 -15.52 -33.40
CA GLY A 744 -15.80 -15.69 -34.72
C GLY A 744 -16.65 -16.52 -35.69
N GLU A 745 -17.85 -16.91 -35.29
CA GLU A 745 -18.78 -17.64 -36.16
C GLU A 745 -19.32 -16.73 -37.25
N CYS A 746 -19.32 -17.22 -38.50
CA CYS A 746 -19.75 -16.42 -39.63
C CYS A 746 -21.23 -16.04 -39.50
N LEU A 747 -21.56 -14.77 -39.73
CA LEU A 747 -22.96 -14.33 -39.77
C LEU A 747 -23.69 -14.93 -40.98
N GLU A 748 -22.98 -15.10 -42.10
CA GLU A 748 -23.45 -15.74 -43.32
C GLU A 748 -22.28 -16.41 -44.06
N CYS A 749 -22.50 -17.53 -44.75
CA CYS A 749 -21.46 -18.23 -45.52
C CYS A 749 -21.47 -17.82 -47.00
N SER A 750 -20.28 -17.72 -47.61
CA SER A 750 -20.11 -17.30 -49.01
C SER A 750 -20.53 -18.33 -50.08
N GLY A 751 -21.15 -19.47 -49.71
CA GLY A 751 -21.49 -20.56 -50.65
C GLY A 751 -22.81 -21.29 -50.35
N ASN A 752 -23.36 -21.98 -51.36
CA ASN A 752 -24.54 -22.84 -51.24
C ASN A 752 -24.17 -24.22 -50.68
N GLY A 753 -24.59 -24.53 -49.45
CA GLY A 753 -24.33 -25.80 -48.75
C GLY A 753 -24.75 -25.74 -47.28
N THR A 754 -24.87 -26.89 -46.62
CA THR A 754 -25.09 -26.96 -45.17
C THR A 754 -23.74 -26.84 -44.43
N TYR A 755 -23.46 -25.65 -43.92
CA TYR A 755 -22.23 -25.34 -43.18
C TYR A 755 -22.49 -25.28 -41.66
N SER A 756 -21.46 -25.50 -40.83
CA SER A 756 -21.51 -25.24 -39.38
C SER A 756 -20.40 -24.28 -38.95
N GLY A 757 -20.72 -23.27 -38.13
CA GLY A 757 -19.77 -22.37 -37.45
C GLY A 757 -18.98 -21.41 -38.36
N THR A 758 -17.80 -21.83 -38.81
CA THR A 758 -16.80 -21.04 -39.57
C THR A 758 -16.91 -21.20 -41.09
N CYS A 759 -17.98 -21.82 -41.57
CA CYS A 759 -18.20 -22.12 -43.00
C CYS A 759 -17.16 -23.09 -43.62
N ASP A 760 -16.45 -23.87 -42.81
CA ASP A 760 -15.58 -24.93 -43.29
C ASP A 760 -16.40 -26.13 -43.81
N LYS A 761 -16.06 -26.66 -44.99
CA LYS A 761 -16.72 -27.85 -45.55
C LYS A 761 -16.51 -29.04 -44.63
N ARG A 762 -17.60 -29.65 -44.11
CA ARG A 762 -17.52 -30.97 -43.45
C ARG A 762 -16.95 -31.99 -44.45
N LYS A 763 -15.74 -32.51 -44.20
CA LYS A 763 -15.32 -33.80 -44.75
C LYS A 763 -16.00 -34.88 -43.93
N PHE A 764 -17.08 -35.45 -44.46
CA PHE A 764 -17.57 -36.73 -43.99
C PHE A 764 -16.50 -37.79 -44.34
N PHE A 765 -16.11 -38.61 -43.36
CA PHE A 765 -15.43 -39.88 -43.61
C PHE A 765 -16.47 -40.99 -43.60
#